data_AF-A0A1F8JQL3-F1
#
_entry.id   AF-A0A1F8JQL3-F1
#
_cell.length_a   1.000
_cell.length_b   1.000
_cell.length_c   1.000
_cell.angle_alpha   90.00
_cell.angle_beta   90.00
_cell.angle_gamma   90.00
#
_symmetry.space_group_name_H-M   'P 1'
#
loop_
_entity.id
_entity.type
_entity.pdbx_description
1 polymer ?
#
loop_
_entity_poly.entity_id
_entity_poly.type
_entity_poly.pdbx_seq_one_letter_code
_entity_poly.pdbx_strand_id
1 'polypeptide(L)'
;MAKKASTLLGDHPIEKRQFPRLSAIFKGFEKKEFRALNDRKKSDEVNKTLLELIQKEPEPCFLLAPVLDFVARIDEEKVLEHYTFNSFELWLNQFSTLSFEANYHVRSKIAGKRISRDDFQILFPIGMGKVYEGTHFVTAHKSPDLDTTIASFWGWMDAFTARVGNGLHVWNLPGGPPASQIEIDWIFRDLFGPGVFTHLPKTRTALNLTGNDLMTQEGMIRKVPSESIGDTDHERDNRAIVITDKEGFFLGNWRNVDVEAVRQVIILLSSCLRWFENTLHLTLITLFAKEKLHAHDIEPSLKHLFNLKLINCEPAHEFSSRQKQQVGDFLKLVIGMKKGLDCTLEELGKELADLCEIPFNGFEAVQRLIKKTKLFDERGHLVEERPRIFSFLESAVKGLHEAILKIRLRLEKLDIALKTKVEVFGHQPTYVTVRSDVEEIRNKIGAYSYLTVAYPDKDKMIPVGVIQASDLRKNTLGTVSLRDFCNREEMTIPPYLEVISVIDHHKSSLNTFSPPMAIIADVQSSNTLVADRAFQINDRYSLSGQDLKSIDTQIKGNPSNRILQRLLSKKMAAESKGSHFIHPEREFVEYLHFLYGIIDDTDLLSKVSAFDVECVVSLLNRLKSIQTGKETEILSLDDLPRGPQFPKKAAEKILRNEEMYSLYRKVYAYREKEVEHNISLCAKGEPSNLFADTKEQNGCCRVGQTKMFARNVSLFNKNGDAIRRMWLGLAKETVEKKPEIDFHLHMISTIVSAEEVYEGGAGKYSHKDELWIWIPEGESAVEHLKRFLNLFQSSPGMKNNTFEVEFLGSNADELALIFKESFIEIPTSRSNKNLPIAVLRYRAGSLNSRKAMVSPFLPKL
;
A
#
# COMPACT_ATOMS: atom_id res chain seq x y z
N MET A 1 43.43 11.74 -22.72
CA MET A 1 41.99 11.52 -22.51
C MET A 1 41.42 10.92 -23.79
N ALA A 2 41.14 9.62 -23.79
CA ALA A 2 40.49 8.97 -24.93
C ALA A 2 39.09 9.58 -25.13
N LYS A 3 38.76 9.99 -26.35
CA LYS A 3 37.38 10.34 -26.74
C LYS A 3 36.49 9.14 -26.39
N LYS A 4 35.70 9.23 -25.31
CA LYS A 4 34.56 8.31 -25.12
C LYS A 4 33.73 8.44 -26.39
N ALA A 5 33.59 7.35 -27.15
CA ALA A 5 32.67 7.30 -28.29
C ALA A 5 31.31 7.83 -27.80
N SER A 6 30.69 8.73 -28.57
CA SER A 6 29.35 9.22 -28.26
C SER A 6 28.42 8.03 -28.16
N THR A 7 27.98 7.70 -26.95
CA THR A 7 26.99 6.66 -26.73
C THR A 7 25.63 7.21 -27.19
N LEU A 8 24.89 6.40 -27.94
CA LEU A 8 23.50 6.73 -28.30
C LEU A 8 22.62 6.64 -27.04
N LEU A 9 21.46 7.30 -27.02
CA LEU A 9 20.54 7.31 -25.89
C LEU A 9 20.15 5.90 -25.45
N GLY A 10 19.85 5.02 -26.40
CA GLY A 10 19.49 3.64 -26.11
C GLY A 10 20.60 2.87 -25.42
N ASP A 11 21.87 3.25 -25.62
CA ASP A 11 23.05 2.59 -25.05
C ASP A 11 23.56 3.24 -23.76
N HIS A 12 22.81 4.20 -23.20
CA HIS A 12 23.15 4.82 -21.93
C HIS A 12 23.03 3.79 -20.79
N PRO A 13 24.11 3.48 -20.06
CA PRO A 13 24.04 2.58 -18.92
C PRO A 13 23.35 3.28 -17.75
N ILE A 14 22.39 2.61 -17.12
CA ILE A 14 21.82 3.00 -15.83
C ILE A 14 22.46 2.09 -14.77
N GLU A 15 23.11 2.67 -13.76
CA GLU A 15 23.91 1.90 -12.82
C GLU A 15 23.03 1.32 -11.71
N LYS A 16 23.00 -0.01 -11.58
CA LYS A 16 22.38 -0.65 -10.42
C LYS A 16 23.21 -0.35 -9.17
N ARG A 17 22.74 0.59 -8.36
CA ARG A 17 23.34 0.86 -7.04
C ARG A 17 22.75 -0.06 -5.98
N GLN A 18 23.61 -0.50 -5.08
CA GLN A 18 23.25 -1.24 -3.87
C GLN A 18 23.91 -0.54 -2.67
N PHE A 19 23.30 -0.68 -1.49
CA PHE A 19 23.96 -0.20 -0.28
C PHE A 19 25.26 -0.97 -0.02
N PRO A 20 26.32 -0.29 0.44
CA PRO A 20 27.57 -0.95 0.75
C PRO A 20 27.42 -1.89 1.96
N ARG A 21 28.13 -3.02 1.94
CA ARG A 21 28.23 -3.98 3.07
C ARG A 21 26.91 -4.62 3.52
N LEU A 22 25.88 -4.70 2.67
CA LEU A 22 24.61 -5.37 3.01
C LEU A 22 24.81 -6.78 3.58
N SER A 23 25.68 -7.60 2.99
CA SER A 23 25.93 -8.96 3.50
C SER A 23 26.47 -9.01 4.94
N ALA A 24 27.19 -7.99 5.39
CA ALA A 24 27.63 -7.91 6.78
C ALA A 24 26.50 -7.50 7.72
N ILE A 25 25.60 -6.63 7.27
CA ILE A 25 24.41 -6.19 8.01
C ILE A 25 23.46 -7.36 8.24
N PHE A 26 23.16 -8.12 7.19
CA PHE A 26 22.26 -9.27 7.26
C PHE A 26 22.79 -10.42 8.14
N LYS A 27 24.11 -10.67 8.13
CA LYS A 27 24.75 -11.55 9.13
C LYS A 27 24.51 -11.09 10.59
N GLY A 28 24.29 -9.79 10.79
CA GLY A 28 23.87 -9.24 12.08
C GLY A 28 22.49 -9.72 12.51
N PHE A 29 21.54 -9.81 11.58
CA PHE A 29 20.18 -10.31 11.84
C PHE A 29 20.13 -11.83 12.07
N GLU A 30 21.16 -12.57 11.68
CA GLU A 30 21.28 -14.00 11.99
C GLU A 30 21.71 -14.28 13.44
N LYS A 31 22.22 -13.27 14.16
CA LYS A 31 22.69 -13.44 15.55
C LYS A 31 21.56 -13.87 16.48
N LYS A 32 21.89 -14.71 17.47
CA LYS A 32 20.93 -15.20 18.48
C LYS A 32 20.21 -14.06 19.22
N GLU A 33 20.92 -12.99 19.51
CA GLU A 33 20.39 -11.79 20.18
C GLU A 33 19.23 -11.17 19.40
N PHE A 34 19.40 -10.98 18.09
CA PHE A 34 18.35 -10.45 17.21
C PHE A 34 17.18 -11.43 17.08
N ARG A 35 17.47 -12.73 16.88
CA ARG A 35 16.42 -13.75 16.74
C ARG A 35 15.54 -13.91 17.98
N ALA A 36 16.09 -13.62 19.16
CA ALA A 36 15.38 -13.65 20.43
C ALA A 36 14.42 -12.46 20.63
N LEU A 37 14.51 -11.41 19.81
CA LEU A 37 13.58 -10.28 19.84
C LEU A 37 12.19 -10.71 19.35
N ASN A 38 11.14 -10.07 19.89
CA ASN A 38 9.80 -10.17 19.30
C ASN A 38 9.74 -9.43 17.97
N ASP A 39 8.71 -9.70 17.17
CA ASP A 39 8.63 -9.21 15.79
C ASP A 39 8.60 -7.68 15.72
N ARG A 40 8.02 -7.03 16.75
CA ARG A 40 8.01 -5.58 16.84
C ARG A 40 9.40 -4.98 17.01
N LYS A 41 10.23 -5.55 17.91
CA LYS A 41 11.60 -5.10 18.14
C LYS A 41 12.51 -5.41 16.94
N LYS A 42 12.32 -6.56 16.29
CA LYS A 42 13.00 -6.87 15.02
C LYS A 42 12.66 -5.84 13.94
N SER A 43 11.37 -5.52 13.79
CA SER A 43 10.90 -4.52 12.84
C SER A 43 11.53 -3.15 13.11
N ASP A 44 11.56 -2.71 14.36
CA ASP A 44 12.19 -1.43 14.73
C ASP A 44 13.69 -1.39 14.37
N GLU A 45 14.44 -2.46 14.66
CA GLU A 45 15.87 -2.54 14.35
C GLU A 45 16.16 -2.58 12.84
N VAL A 46 15.37 -3.34 12.07
CA VAL A 46 15.48 -3.39 10.60
C VAL A 46 15.22 -2.02 9.99
N ASN A 47 14.16 -1.33 10.44
CA ASN A 47 13.81 0.00 9.93
C ASN A 47 14.86 1.06 10.31
N LYS A 48 15.39 1.03 11.54
CA LYS A 48 16.50 1.90 11.97
C LYS A 48 17.74 1.69 11.11
N THR A 49 18.08 0.44 10.85
CA THR A 49 19.23 0.10 9.99
C THR A 49 19.05 0.67 8.59
N LEU A 50 17.86 0.53 7.99
CA LEU A 50 17.56 1.11 6.67
C LEU A 50 17.61 2.65 6.69
N LEU A 51 17.06 3.29 7.72
CA LEU A 51 17.14 4.73 7.89
C LEU A 51 18.59 5.22 7.98
N GLU A 52 19.44 4.55 8.74
CA GLU A 52 20.86 4.89 8.84
C GLU A 52 21.60 4.77 7.50
N LEU A 53 21.30 3.73 6.72
CA LEU A 53 21.88 3.55 5.38
C LEU A 53 21.50 4.73 4.48
N ILE A 54 20.23 5.13 4.46
CA ILE A 54 19.75 6.26 3.66
C ILE A 54 20.39 7.58 4.14
N GLN A 55 20.50 7.80 5.45
CA GLN A 55 21.07 9.03 5.99
C GLN A 55 22.56 9.18 5.69
N LYS A 56 23.32 8.08 5.69
CA LYS A 56 24.77 8.06 5.42
C LYS A 56 25.13 8.37 3.95
N GLU A 57 24.21 8.16 3.01
CA GLU A 57 24.46 8.45 1.60
C GLU A 57 24.57 9.97 1.33
N PRO A 58 25.62 10.44 0.61
CA PRO A 58 25.80 11.86 0.32
C PRO A 58 24.80 12.37 -0.72
N GLU A 59 24.41 13.63 -0.59
CA GLU A 59 23.55 14.31 -1.57
C GLU A 59 24.35 14.95 -2.71
N PRO A 60 23.80 15.00 -3.93
CA PRO A 60 22.52 14.42 -4.34
C PRO A 60 22.60 12.89 -4.52
N CYS A 61 21.53 12.15 -4.21
CA CYS A 61 21.44 10.70 -4.38
C CYS A 61 20.05 10.29 -4.86
N PHE A 62 19.92 9.11 -5.47
CA PHE A 62 18.65 8.46 -5.81
C PHE A 62 18.69 7.01 -5.31
N LEU A 63 17.89 6.69 -4.29
CA LEU A 63 18.06 5.45 -3.52
C LEU A 63 16.89 4.46 -3.61
N LEU A 64 15.91 4.67 -4.49
CA LEU A 64 14.77 3.74 -4.62
C LEU A 64 15.23 2.29 -4.85
N ALA A 65 16.12 2.06 -5.83
CA ALA A 65 16.61 0.72 -6.14
C ALA A 65 17.37 0.06 -4.96
N PRO A 66 18.36 0.72 -4.31
CA PRO A 66 18.98 0.20 -3.09
C PRO A 66 18.00 -0.11 -1.95
N VAL A 67 16.97 0.72 -1.77
CA VAL A 67 15.95 0.50 -0.73
C VAL A 67 15.08 -0.71 -1.06
N LEU A 68 14.67 -0.87 -2.32
CA LEU A 68 13.90 -2.05 -2.74
C LEU A 68 14.72 -3.34 -2.66
N ASP A 69 16.01 -3.29 -2.99
CA ASP A 69 16.95 -4.42 -2.81
C ASP A 69 17.06 -4.82 -1.34
N PHE A 70 17.16 -3.86 -0.42
CA PHE A 70 17.15 -4.12 1.03
C PHE A 70 15.83 -4.75 1.47
N VAL A 71 14.68 -4.20 1.05
CA VAL A 71 13.35 -4.72 1.39
C VAL A 71 13.16 -6.14 0.88
N ALA A 72 13.55 -6.41 -0.37
CA ALA A 72 13.47 -7.74 -0.97
C ALA A 72 14.31 -8.76 -0.19
N ARG A 73 15.55 -8.42 0.17
CA ARG A 73 16.41 -9.31 0.97
C ARG A 73 15.85 -9.63 2.35
N ILE A 74 15.15 -8.69 3.01
CA ILE A 74 14.50 -8.96 4.32
C ILE A 74 13.47 -10.09 4.19
N ASP A 75 12.70 -10.11 3.10
CA ASP A 75 11.69 -11.13 2.82
C ASP A 75 12.34 -12.44 2.37
N GLU A 76 13.31 -12.40 1.43
CA GLU A 76 14.04 -13.57 0.93
C GLU A 76 14.79 -14.32 2.04
N GLU A 77 15.46 -13.58 2.94
CA GLU A 77 16.18 -14.14 4.09
C GLU A 77 15.26 -14.42 5.30
N LYS A 78 13.96 -14.14 5.18
CA LYS A 78 12.94 -14.35 6.22
C LYS A 78 13.30 -13.69 7.55
N VAL A 79 13.89 -12.50 7.50
CA VAL A 79 14.24 -11.71 8.69
C VAL A 79 12.97 -11.21 9.38
N LEU A 80 11.98 -10.81 8.58
CA LEU A 80 10.64 -10.42 9.00
C LEU A 80 9.62 -10.99 8.01
N GLU A 81 8.48 -11.48 8.50
CA GLU A 81 7.40 -11.93 7.62
C GLU A 81 6.68 -10.73 6.98
N HIS A 82 6.48 -10.78 5.65
CA HIS A 82 5.70 -9.81 4.89
C HIS A 82 6.18 -8.35 5.01
N TYR A 83 7.49 -8.13 5.06
CA TYR A 83 8.07 -6.79 5.05
C TYR A 83 7.98 -6.17 3.65
N THR A 84 7.44 -4.94 3.56
CA THR A 84 7.23 -4.21 2.31
C THR A 84 7.73 -2.79 2.44
N PHE A 85 7.80 -2.05 1.33
CA PHE A 85 8.15 -0.63 1.36
C PHE A 85 7.21 0.17 2.28
N ASN A 86 5.91 -0.14 2.26
CA ASN A 86 4.92 0.50 3.13
C ASN A 86 5.15 0.19 4.62
N SER A 87 5.80 -0.93 4.95
CA SER A 87 6.20 -1.24 6.33
C SER A 87 7.25 -0.24 6.84
N PHE A 88 8.20 0.13 5.97
CA PHE A 88 9.19 1.17 6.28
C PHE A 88 8.57 2.56 6.32
N GLU A 89 7.71 2.91 5.36
CA GLU A 89 7.03 4.21 5.36
C GLU A 89 6.15 4.41 6.60
N LEU A 90 5.38 3.38 6.98
CA LEU A 90 4.60 3.40 8.21
C LEU A 90 5.49 3.67 9.42
N TRP A 91 6.65 3.00 9.47
CA TRP A 91 7.60 3.20 10.55
C TRP A 91 8.21 4.60 10.56
N LEU A 92 8.55 5.14 9.39
CA LEU A 92 8.98 6.53 9.26
C LEU A 92 7.94 7.50 9.81
N ASN A 93 6.66 7.27 9.51
CA ASN A 93 5.59 8.19 9.90
C ASN A 93 5.20 8.07 11.39
N GLN A 94 5.16 6.85 11.94
CA GLN A 94 4.56 6.57 13.25
C GLN A 94 5.58 6.30 14.37
N PHE A 95 6.81 5.87 14.03
CA PHE A 95 7.73 5.29 15.02
C PHE A 95 9.14 5.88 15.00
N SER A 96 9.58 6.48 13.89
CA SER A 96 10.96 6.98 13.73
C SER A 96 11.31 8.19 14.60
N THR A 97 10.32 8.89 15.18
CA THR A 97 10.46 10.17 15.90
C THR A 97 11.04 11.31 15.08
N LEU A 98 11.20 11.15 13.76
CA LEU A 98 11.69 12.20 12.87
C LEU A 98 10.69 13.37 12.79
N SER A 99 11.21 14.59 12.74
CA SER A 99 10.42 15.77 12.41
C SER A 99 9.88 15.70 10.98
N PHE A 100 8.91 16.56 10.66
CA PHE A 100 8.36 16.64 9.30
C PHE A 100 9.46 16.84 8.24
N GLU A 101 10.38 17.78 8.48
CA GLU A 101 11.49 18.09 7.58
C GLU A 101 12.51 16.96 7.46
N ALA A 102 12.86 16.30 8.58
CA ALA A 102 13.79 15.17 8.54
C ALA A 102 13.21 13.97 7.77
N ASN A 103 11.90 13.71 7.93
CA ASN A 103 11.19 12.68 7.17
C ASN A 103 11.11 13.06 5.67
N TYR A 104 10.76 14.32 5.36
CA TYR A 104 10.78 14.85 3.99
C TYR A 104 12.16 14.70 3.33
N HIS A 105 13.22 14.94 4.09
CA HIS A 105 14.60 14.80 3.62
C HIS A 105 14.96 13.34 3.30
N VAL A 106 14.60 12.38 4.16
CA VAL A 106 14.77 10.94 3.91
C VAL A 106 14.03 10.53 2.64
N ARG A 107 12.76 10.93 2.48
CA ARG A 107 11.95 10.66 1.28
C ARG A 107 12.60 11.23 0.02
N SER A 108 13.12 12.45 0.09
CA SER A 108 13.81 13.12 -1.01
C SER A 108 15.07 12.39 -1.47
N LYS A 109 15.83 11.76 -0.55
CA LYS A 109 16.99 10.92 -0.89
C LYS A 109 16.57 9.63 -1.60
N ILE A 110 15.49 8.99 -1.15
CA ILE A 110 14.94 7.79 -1.79
C ILE A 110 14.48 8.11 -3.21
N ALA A 111 13.70 9.17 -3.37
CA ALA A 111 13.15 9.59 -4.66
C ALA A 111 14.12 10.36 -5.55
N GLY A 112 15.29 10.77 -5.02
CA GLY A 112 16.28 11.57 -5.74
C GLY A 112 15.81 12.95 -6.18
N LYS A 113 14.88 13.54 -5.43
CA LYS A 113 14.26 14.83 -5.72
C LYS A 113 13.94 15.55 -4.41
N ARG A 114 14.74 16.58 -4.09
CA ARG A 114 14.52 17.48 -2.94
C ARG A 114 14.21 18.87 -3.48
N ILE A 115 12.96 19.30 -3.45
CA ILE A 115 12.52 20.60 -3.96
C ILE A 115 11.68 21.33 -2.91
N SER A 116 11.21 22.56 -3.16
CA SER A 116 10.20 23.13 -2.28
C SER A 116 8.92 22.29 -2.34
N ARG A 117 8.35 21.95 -1.19
CA ARG A 117 7.11 21.15 -1.15
C ARG A 117 5.97 21.84 -1.90
N ASP A 118 5.90 23.17 -1.84
CA ASP A 118 4.86 23.95 -2.52
C ASP A 118 4.94 23.85 -4.05
N ASP A 119 6.11 23.53 -4.63
CA ASP A 119 6.23 23.37 -6.09
C ASP A 119 5.58 22.09 -6.62
N PHE A 120 5.29 21.13 -5.74
CA PHE A 120 4.43 19.99 -6.10
C PHE A 120 2.95 20.39 -6.29
N GLN A 121 2.57 21.66 -6.03
CA GLN A 121 1.22 22.19 -6.28
C GLN A 121 0.71 21.92 -7.70
N ILE A 122 1.63 21.84 -8.68
CA ILE A 122 1.27 21.57 -10.08
C ILE A 122 0.84 20.12 -10.33
N LEU A 123 1.12 19.21 -9.39
CA LEU A 123 0.78 17.79 -9.42
C LEU A 123 -0.29 17.42 -8.38
N PHE A 124 -0.31 18.11 -7.24
CA PHE A 124 -1.23 17.86 -6.14
C PHE A 124 -1.64 19.20 -5.52
N PRO A 125 -2.89 19.40 -5.10
CA PRO A 125 -3.34 20.67 -4.51
C PRO A 125 -2.85 20.85 -3.05
N ILE A 126 -1.53 20.96 -2.85
CA ILE A 126 -0.85 20.94 -1.54
C ILE A 126 -0.08 22.22 -1.20
N GLY A 127 -0.22 23.28 -1.99
CA GLY A 127 0.43 24.57 -1.76
C GLY A 127 0.03 25.21 -0.42
N MET A 128 0.80 26.22 -0.02
CA MET A 128 0.67 26.88 1.29
C MET A 128 0.85 25.90 2.47
N GLY A 129 1.72 24.89 2.30
CA GLY A 129 2.01 23.91 3.35
C GLY A 129 0.89 22.92 3.67
N LYS A 130 -0.15 22.81 2.82
CA LYS A 130 -1.29 21.91 3.07
C LYS A 130 -0.88 20.44 3.03
N VAL A 131 -1.21 19.69 4.09
CA VAL A 131 -1.03 18.23 4.17
C VAL A 131 -2.40 17.58 4.30
N TYR A 132 -2.70 16.60 3.47
CA TYR A 132 -3.96 15.85 3.54
C TYR A 132 -3.92 14.84 4.70
N GLU A 133 -5.07 14.63 5.34
CA GLU A 133 -5.20 13.61 6.38
C GLU A 133 -5.35 12.20 5.77
N GLY A 134 -4.76 11.20 6.41
CA GLY A 134 -4.86 9.79 6.06
C GLY A 134 -3.91 9.34 4.95
N THR A 135 -4.12 8.09 4.52
CA THR A 135 -3.39 7.48 3.39
C THR A 135 -3.77 8.14 2.07
N HIS A 136 -2.76 8.37 1.22
CA HIS A 136 -2.90 8.85 -0.14
C HIS A 136 -2.61 7.71 -1.14
N PHE A 137 -3.57 7.40 -2.00
CA PHE A 137 -3.39 6.44 -3.09
C PHE A 137 -3.05 7.16 -4.39
N VAL A 138 -2.14 6.59 -5.18
CA VAL A 138 -2.00 6.91 -6.60
C VAL A 138 -2.26 5.62 -7.36
N THR A 139 -3.28 5.61 -8.21
CA THR A 139 -3.76 4.38 -8.83
C THR A 139 -3.71 4.46 -10.35
N ALA A 140 -3.33 3.34 -10.96
CA ALA A 140 -3.63 3.03 -12.36
C ALA A 140 -5.12 2.63 -12.51
N HIS A 141 -5.63 2.60 -13.74
CA HIS A 141 -6.97 2.07 -14.03
C HIS A 141 -7.01 0.54 -13.91
N LYS A 142 -8.20 -0.07 -14.03
CA LYS A 142 -8.44 -1.47 -13.62
C LYS A 142 -7.71 -2.53 -14.44
N SER A 143 -7.32 -2.19 -15.66
CA SER A 143 -6.60 -3.08 -16.59
C SER A 143 -5.31 -2.40 -17.03
N PRO A 144 -4.30 -2.28 -16.15
CA PRO A 144 -3.17 -1.42 -16.41
C PRO A 144 -2.41 -1.80 -17.68
N ASP A 145 -2.11 -0.82 -18.53
CA ASP A 145 -1.13 -0.90 -19.60
C ASP A 145 0.15 -0.11 -19.23
N LEU A 146 1.03 0.13 -20.20
CA LEU A 146 2.33 0.77 -19.97
C LEU A 146 2.13 2.22 -19.57
N ASP A 147 1.19 2.88 -20.24
CA ASP A 147 0.94 4.30 -20.09
C ASP A 147 0.51 4.62 -18.66
N THR A 148 -0.56 3.97 -18.20
CA THR A 148 -1.05 4.17 -16.83
C THR A 148 -0.07 3.67 -15.77
N THR A 149 0.69 2.59 -16.05
CA THR A 149 1.67 2.04 -15.09
C THR A 149 2.77 3.07 -14.83
N ILE A 150 3.28 3.70 -15.89
CA ILE A 150 4.31 4.73 -15.77
C ILE A 150 3.76 6.00 -15.14
N ALA A 151 2.60 6.48 -15.59
CA ALA A 151 2.00 7.71 -15.08
C ALA A 151 1.65 7.60 -13.59
N SER A 152 1.10 6.45 -13.16
CA SER A 152 0.80 6.16 -11.75
C SER A 152 2.04 5.95 -10.90
N PHE A 153 3.10 5.31 -11.42
CA PHE A 153 4.36 5.13 -10.71
C PHE A 153 5.04 6.47 -10.38
N TRP A 154 5.21 7.35 -11.37
CA TRP A 154 5.83 8.66 -11.14
C TRP A 154 4.93 9.59 -10.34
N GLY A 155 3.60 9.47 -10.51
CA GLY A 155 2.64 10.11 -9.63
C GLY A 155 2.82 9.67 -8.17
N TRP A 156 3.00 8.37 -7.91
CA TRP A 156 3.28 7.87 -6.56
C TRP A 156 4.62 8.37 -6.04
N MET A 157 5.68 8.31 -6.85
CA MET A 157 7.02 8.76 -6.47
C MET A 157 7.00 10.22 -6.01
N ASP A 158 6.36 11.09 -6.78
CA ASP A 158 6.23 12.51 -6.43
C ASP A 158 5.30 12.71 -5.22
N ALA A 159 4.21 11.93 -5.08
CA ALA A 159 3.33 12.01 -3.91
C ALA A 159 4.06 11.58 -2.62
N PHE A 160 4.79 10.47 -2.67
CA PHE A 160 5.63 9.95 -1.58
C PHE A 160 6.69 10.98 -1.19
N THR A 161 7.36 11.60 -2.17
CA THR A 161 8.38 12.62 -1.95
C THR A 161 7.79 13.84 -1.28
N ALA A 162 6.72 14.39 -1.85
CA ALA A 162 6.05 15.60 -1.37
C ALA A 162 5.36 15.41 -0.02
N ARG A 163 5.16 14.15 0.41
CA ARG A 163 4.35 13.81 1.58
C ARG A 163 2.99 14.51 1.49
N VAL A 164 2.25 14.15 0.43
CA VAL A 164 0.92 14.69 0.13
C VAL A 164 -0.04 14.46 1.31
N GLY A 165 -0.02 13.25 1.87
CA GLY A 165 -0.78 12.87 3.07
C GLY A 165 0.10 12.72 4.32
N ASN A 166 -0.53 12.73 5.50
CA ASN A 166 0.15 12.39 6.77
C ASN A 166 0.19 10.87 7.05
N GLY A 167 -0.59 10.07 6.32
CA GLY A 167 -0.56 8.61 6.33
C GLY A 167 0.41 8.00 5.31
N LEU A 168 0.06 6.83 4.76
CA LEU A 168 0.88 6.12 3.76
C LEU A 168 0.71 6.71 2.35
N HIS A 169 1.68 6.49 1.48
CA HIS A 169 1.58 6.78 0.05
C HIS A 169 1.60 5.47 -0.71
N VAL A 170 0.44 5.07 -1.22
CA VAL A 170 0.24 3.75 -1.81
C VAL A 170 0.16 3.86 -3.31
N TRP A 171 1.11 3.26 -4.01
CA TRP A 171 0.95 2.96 -5.43
C TRP A 171 0.00 1.77 -5.56
N ASN A 172 -1.11 1.94 -6.25
CA ASN A 172 -2.03 0.85 -6.56
C ASN A 172 -1.96 0.53 -8.06
N LEU A 173 -1.61 -0.72 -8.36
CA LEU A 173 -1.50 -1.27 -9.70
C LEU A 173 -2.43 -2.50 -9.79
N PRO A 174 -3.73 -2.30 -10.10
CA PRO A 174 -4.76 -3.34 -10.04
C PRO A 174 -4.37 -4.59 -10.83
N GLY A 175 -4.44 -5.77 -10.20
CA GLY A 175 -4.05 -7.03 -10.87
C GLY A 175 -2.56 -7.23 -11.09
N GLY A 176 -1.71 -6.24 -10.78
CA GLY A 176 -0.26 -6.30 -11.00
C GLY A 176 0.18 -5.69 -12.34
N PRO A 177 1.48 -5.78 -12.69
CA PRO A 177 1.98 -5.28 -13.96
C PRO A 177 1.34 -6.03 -15.14
N PRO A 178 1.08 -5.36 -16.28
CA PRO A 178 0.52 -6.02 -17.46
C PRO A 178 1.39 -7.16 -17.95
N ALA A 179 0.87 -8.39 -17.84
CA ALA A 179 1.60 -9.61 -18.20
C ALA A 179 1.97 -9.70 -19.69
N SER A 180 1.26 -8.97 -20.56
CA SER A 180 1.50 -8.92 -21.99
C SER A 180 2.54 -7.89 -22.42
N GLN A 181 2.96 -6.99 -21.53
CA GLN A 181 3.87 -5.89 -21.84
C GLN A 181 5.26 -6.16 -21.31
N ILE A 182 6.03 -6.74 -22.20
CA ILE A 182 7.36 -7.27 -21.97
C ILE A 182 8.38 -6.17 -21.63
N GLU A 183 8.11 -4.93 -22.04
CA GLU A 183 8.94 -3.74 -21.76
C GLU A 183 9.05 -3.46 -20.27
N ILE A 184 8.04 -3.87 -19.48
CA ILE A 184 8.02 -3.65 -18.03
C ILE A 184 9.21 -4.29 -17.34
N ASP A 185 9.60 -5.50 -17.73
CA ASP A 185 10.74 -6.17 -17.10
C ASP A 185 12.02 -5.34 -17.31
N TRP A 186 12.21 -4.82 -18.51
CA TRP A 186 13.37 -4.02 -18.85
C TRP A 186 13.34 -2.61 -18.23
N ILE A 187 12.22 -1.89 -18.28
CA ILE A 187 12.17 -0.50 -17.79
C ILE A 187 11.92 -0.43 -16.28
N PHE A 188 11.36 -1.44 -15.63
CA PHE A 188 11.15 -1.45 -14.17
C PHE A 188 12.06 -2.44 -13.44
N ARG A 189 12.04 -3.73 -13.77
CA ARG A 189 12.78 -4.73 -12.96
C ARG A 189 14.29 -4.61 -13.15
N ASP A 190 14.74 -4.34 -14.36
CA ASP A 190 16.16 -4.10 -14.62
C ASP A 190 16.64 -2.76 -14.05
N LEU A 191 15.76 -1.80 -13.77
CA LEU A 191 16.17 -0.52 -13.18
C LEU A 191 16.09 -0.54 -11.65
N PHE A 192 14.98 -1.01 -11.10
CA PHE A 192 14.66 -0.95 -9.67
C PHE A 192 14.85 -2.26 -8.92
N GLY A 193 15.14 -3.34 -9.64
CA GLY A 193 15.28 -4.69 -9.10
C GLY A 193 14.00 -5.52 -9.22
N PRO A 194 14.10 -6.86 -9.06
CA PRO A 194 12.97 -7.78 -9.22
C PRO A 194 11.83 -7.51 -8.22
N GLY A 195 12.16 -6.93 -7.07
CA GLY A 195 11.24 -6.63 -5.97
C GLY A 195 10.29 -5.44 -6.21
N VAL A 196 10.45 -4.70 -7.32
CA VAL A 196 9.67 -3.47 -7.56
C VAL A 196 8.16 -3.72 -7.60
N PHE A 197 7.69 -4.81 -8.20
CA PHE A 197 6.25 -5.11 -8.26
C PHE A 197 5.74 -5.99 -7.11
N THR A 198 6.62 -6.54 -6.28
CA THR A 198 6.24 -7.41 -5.15
C THR A 198 6.18 -6.65 -3.83
N HIS A 199 7.08 -5.67 -3.62
CA HIS A 199 7.20 -4.98 -2.34
C HIS A 199 6.76 -3.52 -2.35
N LEU A 200 6.46 -2.94 -3.53
CA LEU A 200 6.08 -1.54 -3.69
C LEU A 200 4.57 -1.34 -3.93
N PRO A 201 3.95 -1.84 -5.02
CA PRO A 201 2.53 -1.60 -5.25
C PRO A 201 1.62 -2.50 -4.41
N LYS A 202 0.38 -2.04 -4.24
CA LYS A 202 -0.77 -2.91 -3.95
C LYS A 202 -1.45 -3.28 -5.26
N THR A 203 -1.98 -4.50 -5.35
CA THR A 203 -2.63 -5.02 -6.57
C THR A 203 -4.15 -5.09 -6.47
N ARG A 204 -4.74 -4.24 -5.63
CA ARG A 204 -6.18 -4.29 -5.31
C ARG A 204 -7.00 -3.77 -6.50
N THR A 205 -8.07 -4.48 -6.82
CA THR A 205 -9.06 -4.08 -7.84
C THR A 205 -10.14 -3.15 -7.29
N ALA A 206 -10.20 -2.97 -5.98
CA ALA A 206 -11.02 -1.98 -5.29
C ALA A 206 -10.19 -1.31 -4.19
N LEU A 207 -10.31 0.01 -4.05
CA LEU A 207 -9.61 0.74 -3.01
C LEU A 207 -10.35 0.65 -1.68
N ASN A 208 -9.60 0.43 -0.60
CA ASN A 208 -10.12 0.43 0.76
C ASN A 208 -9.02 0.80 1.75
N LEU A 209 -9.43 1.37 2.88
CA LEU A 209 -8.54 1.61 4.02
C LEU A 209 -8.62 0.44 4.99
N THR A 210 -7.52 0.18 5.69
CA THR A 210 -7.38 -0.84 6.72
C THR A 210 -6.96 -0.21 8.05
N GLY A 211 -6.97 -1.00 9.12
CA GLY A 211 -6.45 -0.56 10.43
C GLY A 211 -5.03 0.01 10.35
N ASN A 212 -4.20 -0.51 9.44
CA ASN A 212 -2.85 0.00 9.20
C ASN A 212 -2.81 1.40 8.57
N ASP A 213 -3.85 1.78 7.81
CA ASP A 213 -3.95 3.07 7.14
C ASP A 213 -4.51 4.17 8.07
N LEU A 214 -5.31 3.77 9.06
CA LEU A 214 -6.04 4.68 9.95
C LEU A 214 -5.38 4.85 11.32
N MET A 215 -4.46 3.96 11.71
CA MET A 215 -3.88 4.01 13.05
C MET A 215 -2.91 5.17 13.24
N THR A 216 -2.83 5.66 14.47
CA THR A 216 -1.83 6.62 14.91
C THR A 216 -1.17 6.18 16.23
N GLN A 217 0.07 6.60 16.47
CA GLN A 217 0.69 6.58 17.80
C GLN A 217 0.36 7.83 18.63
N GLU A 218 -0.14 8.89 17.98
CA GLU A 218 -0.49 10.12 18.66
C GLU A 218 -1.63 9.89 19.67
N GLY A 219 -1.45 10.39 20.89
CA GLY A 219 -2.41 10.19 21.99
C GLY A 219 -2.43 8.77 22.58
N MET A 220 -1.66 7.82 22.06
CA MET A 220 -1.57 6.46 22.63
C MET A 220 -0.60 6.43 23.82
N ILE A 221 -1.06 5.95 24.99
CA ILE A 221 -0.24 5.75 26.18
C ILE A 221 -0.25 4.28 26.55
N ARG A 222 0.93 3.67 26.64
CA ARG A 222 1.09 2.29 27.11
C ARG A 222 1.32 2.28 28.62
N LYS A 223 0.60 1.41 29.33
CA LYS A 223 0.69 1.22 30.79
C LYS A 223 0.90 -0.26 31.11
N VAL A 224 1.61 -0.55 32.20
CA VAL A 224 1.76 -1.93 32.70
C VAL A 224 0.81 -2.21 33.87
N PRO A 225 0.46 -3.48 34.16
CA PRO A 225 -0.61 -3.79 35.11
C PRO A 225 -0.29 -3.41 36.56
N SER A 226 0.99 -3.21 36.89
CA SER A 226 1.43 -2.79 38.22
C SER A 226 1.25 -1.29 38.51
N GLU A 227 0.95 -0.47 37.50
CA GLU A 227 0.75 0.97 37.66
C GLU A 227 -0.60 1.30 38.30
N SER A 228 -0.69 2.48 38.93
CA SER A 228 -1.91 2.96 39.59
C SER A 228 -2.90 3.57 38.60
N ILE A 229 -4.20 3.34 38.84
CA ILE A 229 -5.30 4.03 38.17
C ILE A 229 -5.23 5.54 38.43
N GLY A 230 -4.76 5.95 39.62
CA GLY A 230 -4.66 7.36 40.00
C GLY A 230 -3.67 8.16 39.17
N ASP A 231 -2.63 7.51 38.66
CA ASP A 231 -1.56 8.12 37.84
C ASP A 231 -1.91 8.15 36.35
N THR A 232 -3.13 7.72 36.00
CA THR A 232 -3.59 7.62 34.62
C THR A 232 -4.60 8.73 34.35
N ASP A 233 -4.15 9.77 33.65
CA ASP A 233 -5.01 10.87 33.19
C ASP A 233 -5.40 10.67 31.72
N HIS A 234 -6.70 10.62 31.47
CA HIS A 234 -7.30 10.48 30.15
C HIS A 234 -7.43 11.83 29.41
N GLU A 235 -7.16 12.96 30.06
CA GLU A 235 -7.20 14.35 29.54
C GLU A 235 -8.34 14.59 28.54
N ARG A 236 -9.55 14.97 29.01
CA ARG A 236 -10.74 15.25 28.17
C ARG A 236 -10.96 14.22 27.01
N ASP A 237 -10.70 12.94 27.26
CA ASP A 237 -10.83 11.83 26.29
C ASP A 237 -9.82 11.84 25.11
N ASN A 238 -8.78 12.67 25.14
CA ASN A 238 -7.80 12.72 24.05
C ASN A 238 -6.72 11.64 24.13
N ARG A 239 -6.56 10.97 25.28
CA ARG A 239 -5.54 9.94 25.49
C ARG A 239 -6.14 8.53 25.48
N ALA A 240 -5.61 7.70 24.59
CA ALA A 240 -5.94 6.29 24.50
C ALA A 240 -5.02 5.46 25.38
N ILE A 241 -5.52 4.97 26.51
CA ILE A 241 -4.72 4.17 27.44
C ILE A 241 -4.81 2.69 27.07
N VAL A 242 -3.66 2.11 26.76
CA VAL A 242 -3.52 0.72 26.33
C VAL A 242 -2.65 -0.02 27.34
N ILE A 243 -3.20 -1.09 27.91
CA ILE A 243 -2.48 -1.87 28.91
C ILE A 243 -1.78 -3.03 28.23
N THR A 244 -0.48 -3.17 28.52
CA THR A 244 0.35 -4.25 28.01
C THR A 244 1.03 -5.01 29.13
N ASP A 245 1.40 -6.26 28.89
CA ASP A 245 2.31 -6.97 29.78
C ASP A 245 3.74 -6.38 29.70
N LYS A 246 4.67 -6.97 30.47
CA LYS A 246 6.08 -6.54 30.47
C LYS A 246 6.81 -6.81 29.16
N GLU A 247 6.29 -7.71 28.32
CA GLU A 247 6.85 -8.05 27.01
C GLU A 247 6.28 -7.18 25.89
N GLY A 248 5.23 -6.41 26.19
CA GLY A 248 4.56 -5.47 25.28
C GLY A 248 3.30 -6.02 24.60
N PHE A 249 2.79 -7.17 25.05
CA PHE A 249 1.55 -7.76 24.50
C PHE A 249 0.31 -7.10 25.11
N PHE A 250 -0.72 -6.95 24.29
CA PHE A 250 -1.99 -6.30 24.62
C PHE A 250 -2.79 -7.10 25.65
N LEU A 251 -3.17 -6.45 26.74
CA LEU A 251 -4.04 -7.00 27.79
C LEU A 251 -5.43 -6.35 27.80
N GLY A 252 -5.54 -5.10 27.36
CA GLY A 252 -6.83 -4.42 27.27
C GLY A 252 -6.72 -2.91 27.14
N ASN A 253 -7.88 -2.26 26.98
CA ASN A 253 -8.01 -0.81 26.97
C ASN A 253 -8.51 -0.34 28.33
N TRP A 254 -8.07 0.84 28.75
CA TRP A 254 -8.54 1.48 29.97
C TRP A 254 -9.20 2.82 29.62
N ARG A 255 -10.53 2.83 29.53
CA ARG A 255 -11.33 3.98 29.05
C ARG A 255 -11.98 4.73 30.21
N ASN A 256 -12.42 5.96 29.98
CA ASN A 256 -13.13 6.76 30.98
C ASN A 256 -14.35 6.05 31.61
N VAL A 257 -15.14 5.38 30.78
CA VAL A 257 -16.29 4.57 31.25
C VAL A 257 -15.87 3.43 32.20
N ASP A 258 -14.66 2.89 32.03
CA ASP A 258 -14.13 1.85 32.91
C ASP A 258 -13.64 2.44 34.24
N VAL A 259 -13.07 3.66 34.20
CA VAL A 259 -12.57 4.36 35.39
C VAL A 259 -13.69 4.59 36.39
N GLU A 260 -14.81 5.16 35.95
CA GLU A 260 -15.94 5.46 36.83
C GLU A 260 -16.53 4.20 37.47
N ALA A 261 -16.76 3.17 36.65
CA ALA A 261 -17.34 1.91 37.10
C ALA A 261 -16.44 1.19 38.12
N VAL A 262 -15.14 1.08 37.85
CA VAL A 262 -14.20 0.41 38.77
C VAL A 262 -13.95 1.25 40.03
N ARG A 263 -13.80 2.58 39.91
CA ARG A 263 -13.65 3.46 41.07
C ARG A 263 -14.85 3.36 42.00
N GLN A 264 -16.07 3.24 41.47
CA GLN A 264 -17.26 3.05 42.28
C GLN A 264 -17.14 1.80 43.17
N VAL A 265 -16.72 0.66 42.61
CA VAL A 265 -16.55 -0.60 43.38
C VAL A 265 -15.46 -0.44 44.45
N ILE A 266 -14.33 0.19 44.10
CA ILE A 266 -13.23 0.45 45.04
C ILE A 266 -13.68 1.38 46.18
N ILE A 267 -14.44 2.44 45.87
CA ILE A 267 -14.96 3.40 46.85
C ILE A 267 -15.93 2.70 47.80
N LEU A 268 -16.85 1.88 47.30
CA LEU A 268 -17.81 1.14 48.13
C LEU A 268 -17.10 0.20 49.11
N LEU A 269 -16.11 -0.56 48.64
CA LEU A 269 -15.30 -1.41 49.53
C LEU A 269 -14.47 -0.59 50.53
N SER A 270 -13.89 0.52 50.07
CA SER A 270 -13.10 1.42 50.92
C SER A 270 -13.96 2.06 52.03
N SER A 271 -15.23 2.36 51.77
CA SER A 271 -16.17 2.84 52.78
C SER A 271 -16.39 1.79 53.88
N CYS A 272 -16.53 0.51 53.51
CA CYS A 272 -16.62 -0.59 54.49
C CYS A 272 -15.33 -0.74 55.31
N LEU A 273 -14.16 -0.66 54.66
CA LEU A 273 -12.86 -0.74 55.35
C LEU A 273 -12.63 0.43 56.32
N ARG A 274 -12.99 1.65 55.92
CA ARG A 274 -12.88 2.85 56.77
C ARG A 274 -13.87 2.79 57.94
N TRP A 275 -15.08 2.30 57.71
CA TRP A 275 -16.05 2.07 58.78
C TRP A 275 -15.50 1.05 59.80
N PHE A 276 -14.89 -0.03 59.32
CA PHE A 276 -14.23 -1.01 60.17
C PHE A 276 -13.07 -0.40 60.97
N GLU A 277 -12.21 0.41 60.34
CA GLU A 277 -11.12 1.14 60.99
C GLU A 277 -11.63 1.97 62.18
N ASN A 278 -12.62 2.82 61.91
CA ASN A 278 -13.22 3.69 62.92
C ASN A 278 -13.90 2.89 64.04
N THR A 279 -14.61 1.82 63.70
CA THR A 279 -15.32 0.99 64.68
C THR A 279 -14.34 0.23 65.58
N LEU A 280 -13.22 -0.26 65.03
CA LEU A 280 -12.17 -0.90 65.80
C LEU A 280 -11.47 0.12 66.72
N HIS A 281 -11.21 1.34 66.26
CA HIS A 281 -10.67 2.41 67.10
C HIS A 281 -11.60 2.73 68.27
N LEU A 282 -12.89 2.94 68.01
CA LEU A 282 -13.90 3.21 69.05
C LEU A 282 -14.01 2.04 70.03
N THR A 283 -13.99 0.81 69.54
CA THR A 283 -14.06 -0.40 70.38
C THR A 283 -12.85 -0.49 71.31
N LEU A 284 -11.64 -0.29 70.78
CA LEU A 284 -10.41 -0.29 71.58
C LEU A 284 -10.41 0.84 72.61
N ILE A 285 -10.72 2.08 72.22
CA ILE A 285 -10.79 3.21 73.16
C ILE A 285 -11.82 2.96 74.26
N THR A 286 -13.02 2.46 73.89
CA THR A 286 -14.09 2.17 74.86
C THR A 286 -13.69 1.07 75.83
N LEU A 287 -13.00 0.02 75.36
CA LEU A 287 -12.48 -1.05 76.23
C LEU A 287 -11.46 -0.50 77.23
N PHE A 288 -10.47 0.27 76.77
CA PHE A 288 -9.43 0.84 77.61
C PHE A 288 -9.88 2.05 78.46
N ALA A 289 -11.09 2.55 78.25
CA ALA A 289 -11.72 3.58 79.09
C ALA A 289 -12.54 3.00 80.26
N LYS A 290 -12.76 1.68 80.33
CA LYS A 290 -13.46 1.05 81.46
C LYS A 290 -12.66 1.23 82.75
N GLU A 291 -13.35 1.60 83.85
CA GLU A 291 -12.72 1.73 85.18
C GLU A 291 -12.02 0.45 85.65
N LYS A 292 -12.50 -0.72 85.22
CA LYS A 292 -11.89 -2.03 85.46
C LYS A 292 -11.91 -2.84 84.18
N LEU A 293 -10.76 -2.96 83.52
CA LEU A 293 -10.60 -3.79 82.32
C LEU A 293 -9.83 -5.07 82.68
N HIS A 294 -10.42 -6.22 82.39
CA HIS A 294 -9.76 -7.51 82.50
C HIS A 294 -9.41 -8.05 81.10
N ALA A 295 -8.36 -8.86 81.01
CA ALA A 295 -7.94 -9.50 79.76
C ALA A 295 -9.07 -10.33 79.09
N HIS A 296 -10.05 -10.80 79.86
CA HIS A 296 -11.17 -11.61 79.37
C HIS A 296 -12.26 -10.76 78.70
N ASP A 297 -12.26 -9.43 78.91
CA ASP A 297 -13.21 -8.50 78.29
C ASP A 297 -12.80 -8.13 76.85
N ILE A 298 -11.52 -8.25 76.52
CA ILE A 298 -10.99 -7.81 75.22
C ILE A 298 -11.33 -8.80 74.11
N GLU A 299 -11.09 -10.09 74.37
CA GLU A 299 -11.26 -11.14 73.36
C GLU A 299 -12.71 -11.24 72.84
N PRO A 300 -13.77 -11.26 73.68
CA PRO A 300 -15.15 -11.29 73.21
C PRO A 300 -15.53 -10.05 72.39
N SER A 301 -15.13 -8.86 72.82
CA SER A 301 -15.48 -7.61 72.12
C SER A 301 -14.80 -7.50 70.76
N LEU A 302 -13.51 -7.84 70.66
CA LEU A 302 -12.80 -7.85 69.38
C LEU A 302 -13.32 -9.00 68.48
N LYS A 303 -13.53 -10.20 69.02
CA LYS A 303 -14.05 -11.34 68.25
C LYS A 303 -15.44 -11.07 67.70
N HIS A 304 -16.30 -10.33 68.42
CA HIS A 304 -17.59 -9.89 67.91
C HIS A 304 -17.45 -9.00 66.69
N LEU A 305 -16.58 -7.98 66.75
CA LEU A 305 -16.34 -7.06 65.64
C LEU A 305 -15.76 -7.77 64.41
N PHE A 306 -14.73 -8.61 64.59
CA PHE A 306 -14.08 -9.34 63.51
C PHE A 306 -14.99 -10.40 62.85
N ASN A 307 -15.97 -10.96 63.57
CA ASN A 307 -16.95 -11.90 63.03
C ASN A 307 -18.17 -11.23 62.37
N LEU A 308 -18.26 -9.90 62.39
CA LEU A 308 -19.31 -9.21 61.66
C LEU A 308 -19.12 -9.43 60.16
N LYS A 309 -20.22 -9.76 59.47
CA LYS A 309 -20.23 -9.89 58.01
C LYS A 309 -20.16 -8.52 57.34
N LEU A 310 -19.48 -8.45 56.20
CA LEU A 310 -19.41 -7.22 55.39
C LEU A 310 -20.79 -6.69 55.00
N ILE A 311 -21.72 -7.58 54.63
CA ILE A 311 -23.10 -7.18 54.27
C ILE A 311 -23.87 -6.51 55.41
N ASN A 312 -23.48 -6.75 56.65
CA ASN A 312 -24.10 -6.19 57.85
C ASN A 312 -23.38 -4.93 58.37
N CYS A 313 -22.33 -4.47 57.68
CA CYS A 313 -21.68 -3.21 58.01
C CYS A 313 -22.60 -2.04 57.63
N GLU A 314 -22.57 -0.96 58.40
CA GLU A 314 -23.45 0.21 58.19
C GLU A 314 -23.40 0.77 56.75
N PRO A 315 -22.22 0.96 56.11
CA PRO A 315 -22.19 1.43 54.72
C PRO A 315 -22.85 0.45 53.74
N ALA A 316 -22.74 -0.86 53.98
CA ALA A 316 -23.27 -1.87 53.08
C ALA A 316 -24.80 -1.91 53.08
N HIS A 317 -25.46 -1.46 54.15
CA HIS A 317 -26.93 -1.34 54.18
C HIS A 317 -27.44 -0.28 53.18
N GLU A 318 -26.69 0.81 52.99
CA GLU A 318 -27.03 1.90 52.07
C GLU A 318 -26.80 1.54 50.59
N PHE A 319 -26.06 0.46 50.32
CA PHE A 319 -25.82 0.02 48.95
C PHE A 319 -27.11 -0.48 48.30
N SER A 320 -27.36 -0.04 47.07
CA SER A 320 -28.40 -0.61 46.21
C SER A 320 -28.12 -2.09 45.92
N SER A 321 -29.15 -2.84 45.50
CA SER A 321 -29.01 -4.26 45.14
C SER A 321 -27.93 -4.48 44.07
N ARG A 322 -27.82 -3.57 43.10
CA ARG A 322 -26.80 -3.61 42.05
C ARG A 322 -25.39 -3.39 42.61
N GLN A 323 -25.22 -2.43 43.51
CA GLN A 323 -23.92 -2.16 44.14
C GLN A 323 -23.49 -3.34 45.03
N LYS A 324 -24.42 -3.94 45.79
CA LYS A 324 -24.17 -5.14 46.58
C LYS A 324 -23.69 -6.29 45.69
N GLN A 325 -24.36 -6.52 44.56
CA GLN A 325 -23.94 -7.52 43.59
C GLN A 325 -22.54 -7.23 43.05
N GLN A 326 -22.27 -6.00 42.58
CA GLN A 326 -20.97 -5.63 42.01
C GLN A 326 -19.81 -5.79 42.99
N VAL A 327 -19.98 -5.35 44.24
CA VAL A 327 -18.96 -5.54 45.29
C VAL A 327 -18.82 -7.02 45.65
N GLY A 328 -19.93 -7.76 45.72
CA GLY A 328 -19.92 -9.21 45.95
C GLY A 328 -19.17 -9.98 44.86
N ASP A 329 -19.42 -9.66 43.60
CA ASP A 329 -18.77 -10.27 42.43
C ASP A 329 -17.30 -9.86 42.35
N PHE A 330 -16.97 -8.61 42.68
CA PHE A 330 -15.58 -8.16 42.82
C PHE A 330 -14.83 -9.01 43.87
N LEU A 331 -15.38 -9.16 45.07
CA LEU A 331 -14.76 -9.98 46.11
C LEU A 331 -14.61 -11.44 45.66
N LYS A 332 -15.61 -12.01 44.99
CA LYS A 332 -15.59 -13.41 44.54
C LYS A 332 -14.64 -13.66 43.37
N LEU A 333 -14.79 -12.90 42.30
CA LEU A 333 -14.15 -13.17 41.00
C LEU A 333 -12.79 -12.50 40.88
N VAL A 334 -12.63 -11.30 41.46
CA VAL A 334 -11.37 -10.53 41.35
C VAL A 334 -10.43 -10.89 42.48
N ILE A 335 -10.88 -10.75 43.73
CA ILE A 335 -10.08 -11.00 44.95
C ILE A 335 -9.95 -12.51 45.25
N GLY A 336 -10.98 -13.31 44.93
CA GLY A 336 -10.97 -14.77 45.15
C GLY A 336 -11.75 -15.25 46.37
N MET A 337 -12.49 -14.35 47.04
CA MET A 337 -13.23 -14.65 48.26
C MET A 337 -14.58 -15.30 47.95
N LYS A 338 -14.68 -16.62 48.08
CA LYS A 338 -15.87 -17.43 47.71
C LYS A 338 -17.19 -16.91 48.30
N LYS A 339 -17.19 -16.33 49.51
CA LYS A 339 -18.38 -15.82 50.19
C LYS A 339 -18.81 -14.41 49.74
N GLY A 340 -17.97 -13.65 49.03
CA GLY A 340 -18.28 -12.26 48.65
C GLY A 340 -18.64 -11.40 49.85
N LEU A 341 -19.75 -10.66 49.80
CA LEU A 341 -20.23 -9.82 50.91
C LEU A 341 -20.66 -10.58 52.17
N ASP A 342 -20.87 -11.90 52.09
CA ASP A 342 -21.17 -12.73 53.26
C ASP A 342 -19.94 -13.09 54.09
N CYS A 343 -18.74 -12.72 53.65
CA CYS A 343 -17.52 -12.95 54.42
C CYS A 343 -17.48 -12.05 55.67
N THR A 344 -16.78 -12.53 56.70
CA THR A 344 -16.52 -11.73 57.90
C THR A 344 -15.36 -10.75 57.69
N LEU A 345 -15.28 -9.72 58.51
CA LEU A 345 -14.14 -8.78 58.51
C LEU A 345 -12.81 -9.48 58.84
N GLU A 346 -12.85 -10.59 59.59
CA GLU A 346 -11.69 -11.46 59.81
C GLU A 346 -11.24 -12.17 58.53
N GLU A 347 -12.19 -12.77 57.79
CA GLU A 347 -11.90 -13.43 56.52
C GLU A 347 -11.38 -12.42 55.49
N LEU A 348 -11.99 -11.24 55.42
CA LEU A 348 -11.52 -10.14 54.57
C LEU A 348 -10.11 -9.69 54.94
N GLY A 349 -9.83 -9.51 56.24
CA GLY A 349 -8.52 -9.10 56.73
C GLY A 349 -7.42 -10.10 56.39
N LYS A 350 -7.68 -11.41 56.54
CA LYS A 350 -6.73 -12.48 56.21
C LYS A 350 -6.42 -12.52 54.71
N GLU A 351 -7.45 -12.58 53.87
CA GLU A 351 -7.31 -12.68 52.41
C GLU A 351 -6.65 -11.43 51.81
N LEU A 352 -6.98 -10.23 52.30
CA LEU A 352 -6.35 -8.99 51.84
C LEU A 352 -4.91 -8.82 52.36
N ALA A 353 -4.59 -9.35 53.55
CA ALA A 353 -3.23 -9.34 54.09
C ALA A 353 -2.31 -10.26 53.28
N ASP A 354 -2.79 -11.43 52.85
CA ASP A 354 -2.09 -12.35 51.97
C ASP A 354 -1.86 -11.72 50.58
N LEU A 355 -2.82 -10.95 50.07
CA LEU A 355 -2.72 -10.24 48.77
C LEU A 355 -1.72 -9.07 48.75
N CYS A 356 -1.42 -8.48 49.92
CA CYS A 356 -0.65 -7.24 50.01
C CYS A 356 0.64 -7.36 50.85
N GLU A 357 0.98 -8.56 51.32
CA GLU A 357 2.13 -8.84 52.20
C GLU A 357 2.18 -7.89 53.43
N ILE A 358 1.06 -7.76 54.14
CA ILE A 358 0.91 -6.81 55.25
C ILE A 358 0.98 -7.53 56.61
N PRO A 359 1.62 -6.96 57.64
CA PRO A 359 1.69 -7.56 58.99
C PRO A 359 0.36 -7.58 59.77
N PHE A 360 -0.76 -7.13 59.20
CA PHE A 360 -2.05 -7.08 59.89
C PHE A 360 -2.93 -8.28 59.51
N ASN A 361 -2.77 -9.39 60.24
CA ASN A 361 -3.49 -10.64 59.98
C ASN A 361 -4.74 -10.82 60.87
N GLY A 362 -5.61 -9.81 60.90
CA GLY A 362 -6.88 -9.85 61.66
C GLY A 362 -6.72 -9.90 63.19
N PHE A 363 -7.70 -10.52 63.86
CA PHE A 363 -7.82 -10.60 65.32
C PHE A 363 -6.53 -11.09 66.02
N GLU A 364 -5.84 -12.07 65.46
CA GLU A 364 -4.60 -12.64 66.01
C GLU A 364 -3.43 -11.64 66.06
N ALA A 365 -3.39 -10.67 65.13
CA ALA A 365 -2.36 -9.64 65.13
C ALA A 365 -2.54 -8.68 66.32
N VAL A 366 -3.78 -8.26 66.58
CA VAL A 366 -4.13 -7.42 67.74
C VAL A 366 -3.87 -8.19 69.04
N GLN A 367 -4.24 -9.47 69.11
CA GLN A 367 -4.00 -10.31 70.28
C GLN A 367 -2.50 -10.54 70.56
N ARG A 368 -1.68 -10.74 69.51
CA ARG A 368 -0.22 -10.81 69.64
C ARG A 368 0.38 -9.50 70.13
N LEU A 369 -0.11 -8.36 69.64
CA LEU A 369 0.35 -7.04 70.07
C LEU A 369 0.02 -6.79 71.55
N ILE A 370 -1.17 -7.20 72.01
CA ILE A 370 -1.56 -7.15 73.43
C ILE A 370 -0.61 -8.01 74.28
N LYS A 371 -0.36 -9.26 73.87
CA LYS A 371 0.54 -10.20 74.58
C LYS A 371 1.98 -9.68 74.64
N LYS A 372 2.48 -9.12 73.55
CA LYS A 372 3.85 -8.55 73.44
C LYS A 372 4.04 -7.35 74.36
N THR A 373 3.00 -6.53 74.54
CA THR A 373 3.08 -5.27 75.29
C THR A 373 2.92 -5.45 76.81
N LYS A 374 2.61 -6.66 77.29
CA LYS A 374 2.44 -7.00 78.72
C LYS A 374 1.52 -6.01 79.46
N LEU A 375 0.36 -5.73 78.86
CA LEU A 375 -0.61 -4.77 79.40
C LEU A 375 -1.38 -5.31 80.62
N PHE A 376 -1.36 -6.62 80.83
CA PHE A 376 -2.12 -7.29 81.89
C PHE A 376 -1.17 -7.98 82.87
N ASP A 377 -1.51 -7.96 84.15
CA ASP A 377 -0.80 -8.71 85.19
C ASP A 377 -1.11 -10.22 85.12
N GLU A 378 -0.45 -11.03 85.97
CA GLU A 378 -0.67 -12.49 86.02
C GLU A 378 -2.10 -12.88 86.44
N ARG A 379 -2.87 -11.95 87.02
CA ARG A 379 -4.27 -12.13 87.40
C ARG A 379 -5.22 -11.64 86.32
N GLY A 380 -4.73 -11.10 85.21
CA GLY A 380 -5.51 -10.61 84.08
C GLY A 380 -6.04 -9.18 84.22
N HIS A 381 -5.62 -8.39 85.21
CA HIS A 381 -5.99 -6.99 85.37
C HIS A 381 -5.08 -6.08 84.55
N LEU A 382 -5.65 -5.01 83.98
CA LEU A 382 -4.87 -3.98 83.27
C LEU A 382 -3.87 -3.33 84.22
N VAL A 383 -2.59 -3.32 83.85
CA VAL A 383 -1.55 -2.58 84.54
C VAL A 383 -1.66 -1.11 84.14
N GLU A 384 -1.94 -0.20 85.08
CA GLU A 384 -2.14 1.24 84.83
C GLU A 384 -0.85 2.01 84.48
N GLU A 385 -0.06 1.50 83.54
CA GLU A 385 1.09 2.20 82.98
C GLU A 385 0.66 2.94 81.72
N ARG A 386 0.10 4.15 81.91
CA ARG A 386 -0.46 4.98 80.83
C ARG A 386 0.45 5.08 79.59
N PRO A 387 1.78 5.28 79.70
CA PRO A 387 2.66 5.29 78.53
C PRO A 387 2.62 3.99 77.70
N ARG A 388 2.54 2.82 78.35
CA ARG A 388 2.45 1.52 77.65
C ARG A 388 1.10 1.31 76.98
N ILE A 389 0.02 1.71 77.65
CA ILE A 389 -1.34 1.62 77.10
C ILE A 389 -1.48 2.52 75.86
N PHE A 390 -1.04 3.77 75.94
CA PHE A 390 -1.08 4.69 74.80
C PHE A 390 -0.16 4.23 73.67
N SER A 391 1.05 3.75 73.95
CA SER A 391 1.96 3.20 72.94
C SER A 391 1.38 1.98 72.23
N PHE A 392 0.65 1.12 72.95
CA PHE A 392 -0.08 0.00 72.36
C PHE A 392 -1.19 0.48 71.43
N LEU A 393 -2.06 1.39 71.90
CA LEU A 393 -3.18 1.91 71.12
C LEU A 393 -2.67 2.61 69.85
N GLU A 394 -1.64 3.45 69.98
CA GLU A 394 -0.99 4.11 68.85
C GLU A 394 -0.43 3.09 67.85
N SER A 395 0.27 2.06 68.32
CA SER A 395 0.83 1.01 67.46
C SER A 395 -0.27 0.20 66.74
N ALA A 396 -1.37 -0.11 67.43
CA ALA A 396 -2.50 -0.85 66.85
C ALA A 396 -3.23 -0.01 65.79
N VAL A 397 -3.52 1.25 66.09
CA VAL A 397 -4.17 2.21 65.20
C VAL A 397 -3.30 2.46 63.97
N LYS A 398 -2.01 2.77 64.17
CA LYS A 398 -1.06 3.01 63.08
C LYS A 398 -0.89 1.78 62.19
N GLY A 399 -0.76 0.60 62.78
CA GLY A 399 -0.64 -0.66 62.04
C GLY A 399 -1.88 -0.98 61.19
N LEU A 400 -3.09 -0.71 61.71
CA LEU A 400 -4.34 -0.86 60.97
C LEU A 400 -4.45 0.15 59.83
N HIS A 401 -4.12 1.42 60.09
CA HIS A 401 -4.13 2.48 59.09
C HIS A 401 -3.16 2.18 57.93
N GLU A 402 -1.92 1.79 58.25
CA GLU A 402 -0.93 1.36 57.26
C GLU A 402 -1.40 0.16 56.44
N ALA A 403 -2.10 -0.79 57.08
CA ALA A 403 -2.68 -1.94 56.40
C ALA A 403 -3.76 -1.54 55.39
N ILE A 404 -4.72 -0.72 55.82
CA ILE A 404 -5.81 -0.24 54.96
C ILE A 404 -5.26 0.60 53.80
N LEU A 405 -4.25 1.43 54.05
CA LEU A 405 -3.59 2.21 53.01
C LEU A 405 -2.94 1.30 51.95
N LYS A 406 -2.19 0.27 52.37
CA LYS A 406 -1.57 -0.68 51.44
C LYS A 406 -2.60 -1.49 50.65
N ILE A 407 -3.70 -1.90 51.29
CA ILE A 407 -4.84 -2.55 50.62
C ILE A 407 -5.41 -1.63 49.55
N ARG A 408 -5.70 -0.36 49.91
CA ARG A 408 -6.23 0.61 48.96
C ARG A 408 -5.30 0.81 47.77
N LEU A 409 -4.00 0.99 48.01
CA LEU A 409 -2.99 1.10 46.95
C LEU A 409 -2.94 -0.15 46.06
N ARG A 410 -3.19 -1.35 46.60
CA ARG A 410 -3.29 -2.58 45.82
C ARG A 410 -4.54 -2.61 44.94
N LEU A 411 -5.68 -2.20 45.48
CA LEU A 411 -6.96 -2.16 44.77
C LEU A 411 -6.96 -1.12 43.64
N GLU A 412 -6.18 -0.05 43.80
CA GLU A 412 -5.99 1.00 42.80
C GLU A 412 -5.00 0.62 41.67
N LYS A 413 -4.50 -0.63 41.61
CA LYS A 413 -3.64 -1.09 40.50
C LYS A 413 -4.43 -1.51 39.26
N LEU A 414 -3.83 -1.32 38.07
CA LEU A 414 -4.47 -1.61 36.79
C LEU A 414 -4.77 -3.09 36.54
N ASP A 415 -4.01 -4.03 37.12
CA ASP A 415 -4.31 -5.47 37.04
C ASP A 415 -5.64 -5.83 37.72
N ILE A 416 -5.89 -5.30 38.91
CA ILE A 416 -7.17 -5.43 39.63
C ILE A 416 -8.28 -4.73 38.85
N ALA A 417 -7.99 -3.55 38.31
CA ALA A 417 -8.94 -2.77 37.53
C ALA A 417 -9.41 -3.51 36.27
N LEU A 418 -8.47 -4.08 35.51
CA LEU A 418 -8.75 -4.88 34.31
C LEU A 418 -9.55 -6.13 34.65
N LYS A 419 -9.17 -6.85 35.70
CA LYS A 419 -9.90 -8.05 36.12
C LYS A 419 -11.32 -7.69 36.58
N THR A 420 -11.49 -6.56 37.27
CA THR A 420 -12.82 -6.04 37.64
C THR A 420 -13.66 -5.72 36.42
N LYS A 421 -13.08 -5.01 35.45
CA LYS A 421 -13.73 -4.68 34.19
C LYS A 421 -14.25 -5.93 33.46
N VAL A 422 -13.42 -6.98 33.36
CA VAL A 422 -13.77 -8.19 32.62
C VAL A 422 -14.73 -9.08 33.41
N GLU A 423 -14.40 -9.41 34.65
CA GLU A 423 -15.11 -10.42 35.43
C GLU A 423 -16.39 -9.88 36.09
N VAL A 424 -16.41 -8.60 36.50
CA VAL A 424 -17.57 -8.01 37.21
C VAL A 424 -18.50 -7.29 36.24
N PHE A 425 -17.95 -6.54 35.28
CA PHE A 425 -18.75 -5.77 34.33
C PHE A 425 -18.94 -6.46 32.98
N GLY A 426 -18.25 -7.57 32.70
CA GLY A 426 -18.35 -8.30 31.43
C GLY A 426 -17.74 -7.56 30.23
N HIS A 427 -17.00 -6.48 30.46
CA HIS A 427 -16.45 -5.65 29.39
C HIS A 427 -15.17 -6.26 28.82
N GLN A 428 -15.31 -7.08 27.78
CA GLN A 428 -14.20 -7.75 27.12
C GLN A 428 -13.24 -6.76 26.42
N PRO A 429 -11.93 -7.09 26.31
CA PRO A 429 -10.99 -6.32 25.51
C PRO A 429 -11.45 -6.21 24.05
N THR A 430 -11.61 -4.98 23.56
CA THR A 430 -11.99 -4.70 22.16
C THR A 430 -10.78 -4.20 21.38
N TYR A 431 -10.47 -4.82 20.24
CA TYR A 431 -9.43 -4.37 19.34
C TYR A 431 -9.78 -4.70 17.89
N VAL A 432 -9.06 -4.07 16.98
CA VAL A 432 -9.05 -4.39 15.55
C VAL A 432 -7.64 -4.78 15.15
N THR A 433 -7.50 -5.50 14.04
CA THR A 433 -6.16 -5.84 13.53
C THR A 433 -5.68 -4.79 12.54
N VAL A 434 -4.39 -4.80 12.23
CA VAL A 434 -3.84 -3.99 11.12
C VAL A 434 -4.52 -4.28 9.76
N ARG A 435 -5.20 -5.42 9.60
CA ARG A 435 -5.89 -5.82 8.35
C ARG A 435 -7.39 -5.54 8.36
N SER A 436 -7.97 -5.16 9.50
CA SER A 436 -9.41 -4.89 9.62
C SER A 436 -9.81 -3.74 8.70
N ASP A 437 -10.90 -3.90 7.95
CA ASP A 437 -11.39 -2.87 7.04
C ASP A 437 -12.21 -1.78 7.77
N VAL A 438 -12.52 -0.69 7.06
CA VAL A 438 -13.25 0.45 7.62
C VAL A 438 -14.60 0.07 8.22
N GLU A 439 -15.33 -0.86 7.61
CA GLU A 439 -16.67 -1.23 8.06
C GLU A 439 -16.58 -2.10 9.34
N GLU A 440 -15.62 -3.02 9.42
CA GLU A 440 -15.30 -3.75 10.64
C GLU A 440 -14.92 -2.79 11.79
N ILE A 441 -14.09 -1.78 11.48
CA ILE A 441 -13.65 -0.77 12.46
C ILE A 441 -14.85 0.07 12.94
N ARG A 442 -15.72 0.53 12.03
CA ARG A 442 -16.95 1.27 12.36
C ARG A 442 -17.91 0.46 13.21
N ASN A 443 -18.06 -0.83 12.91
CA ASN A 443 -18.92 -1.71 13.70
C ASN A 443 -18.37 -1.95 15.12
N LYS A 444 -17.05 -2.12 15.25
CA LYS A 444 -16.39 -2.38 16.54
C LYS A 444 -16.23 -1.14 17.41
N ILE A 445 -16.15 0.07 16.83
CA ILE A 445 -15.90 1.28 17.62
C ILE A 445 -17.11 1.63 18.48
N GLY A 446 -18.33 1.45 17.96
CA GLY A 446 -19.58 1.67 18.67
C GLY A 446 -19.59 3.01 19.44
N ALA A 447 -19.79 2.92 20.76
CA ALA A 447 -19.79 4.06 21.68
C ALA A 447 -18.40 4.39 22.28
N TYR A 448 -17.35 3.66 21.91
CA TYR A 448 -16.01 3.87 22.45
C TYR A 448 -15.35 5.10 21.83
N SER A 449 -14.55 5.82 22.63
CA SER A 449 -13.74 6.95 22.16
C SER A 449 -12.61 6.53 21.24
N TYR A 450 -12.09 5.31 21.39
CA TYR A 450 -11.06 4.75 20.51
C TYR A 450 -11.08 3.21 20.44
N LEU A 451 -10.41 2.70 19.41
CA LEU A 451 -10.04 1.30 19.25
C LEU A 451 -8.52 1.15 19.20
N THR A 452 -8.00 0.13 19.88
CA THR A 452 -6.61 -0.28 19.73
C THR A 452 -6.47 -1.13 18.48
N VAL A 453 -5.46 -0.82 17.68
CA VAL A 453 -5.02 -1.60 16.52
C VAL A 453 -3.90 -2.51 16.97
N ALA A 454 -4.08 -3.81 16.77
CA ALA A 454 -3.14 -4.84 17.16
C ALA A 454 -2.55 -5.57 15.94
N TYR A 455 -1.30 -5.97 16.08
CA TYR A 455 -0.59 -6.85 15.17
C TYR A 455 -0.49 -8.25 15.80
N PRO A 456 -0.88 -9.32 15.10
CA PRO A 456 -0.74 -10.68 15.62
C PRO A 456 0.72 -11.12 15.61
N ASP A 457 1.23 -11.57 16.76
CA ASP A 457 2.53 -12.23 16.91
C ASP A 457 2.26 -13.60 17.57
N LYS A 458 2.17 -14.62 16.71
CA LYS A 458 1.73 -15.98 17.08
C LYS A 458 0.34 -15.95 17.74
N ASP A 459 0.21 -16.45 18.98
CA ASP A 459 -1.04 -16.50 19.73
C ASP A 459 -1.31 -15.23 20.57
N LYS A 460 -0.42 -14.22 20.50
CA LYS A 460 -0.54 -12.97 21.25
C LYS A 460 -0.70 -11.78 20.31
N MET A 461 -1.19 -10.68 20.87
CA MET A 461 -1.46 -9.44 20.14
C MET A 461 -0.53 -8.34 20.62
N ILE A 462 0.12 -7.61 19.70
CA ILE A 462 0.96 -6.45 20.02
C ILE A 462 0.21 -5.18 19.62
N PRO A 463 -0.02 -4.21 20.52
CA PRO A 463 -0.72 -2.99 20.16
C PRO A 463 0.22 -2.02 19.42
N VAL A 464 -0.11 -1.76 18.15
CA VAL A 464 0.72 -0.97 17.23
C VAL A 464 0.18 0.44 16.98
N GLY A 465 -1.03 0.76 17.43
CA GLY A 465 -1.65 2.06 17.27
C GLY A 465 -3.06 2.13 17.80
N VAL A 466 -3.68 3.29 17.67
CA VAL A 466 -5.08 3.52 18.02
C VAL A 466 -5.80 4.24 16.89
N ILE A 467 -7.11 4.05 16.82
CA ILE A 467 -8.01 4.79 15.93
C ILE A 467 -8.99 5.54 16.83
N GLN A 468 -8.97 6.87 16.77
CA GLN A 468 -9.90 7.72 17.50
C GLN A 468 -11.26 7.74 16.80
N ALA A 469 -12.34 7.74 17.58
CA ALA A 469 -13.70 7.79 17.05
C ALA A 469 -13.99 9.11 16.32
N SER A 470 -13.35 10.20 16.74
CA SER A 470 -13.44 11.50 16.07
C SER A 470 -12.91 11.45 14.65
N ASP A 471 -11.79 10.76 14.43
CA ASP A 471 -11.17 10.66 13.11
C ASP A 471 -11.98 9.76 12.18
N LEU A 472 -12.52 8.64 12.69
CA LEU A 472 -13.33 7.72 11.90
C LEU A 472 -14.67 8.33 11.42
N ARG A 473 -15.17 9.34 12.14
CA ARG A 473 -16.43 10.04 11.82
C ARG A 473 -16.26 11.14 10.76
N LYS A 474 -15.03 11.45 10.35
CA LYS A 474 -14.76 12.42 9.28
C LYS A 474 -15.32 11.87 7.95
N ASN A 475 -15.79 12.78 7.10
CA ASN A 475 -16.29 12.42 5.76
C ASN A 475 -15.16 11.88 4.87
N THR A 476 -13.96 12.43 5.01
CA THR A 476 -12.77 12.03 4.27
C THR A 476 -11.78 11.39 5.23
N LEU A 477 -11.37 10.16 4.93
CA LEU A 477 -10.43 9.36 5.72
C LEU A 477 -9.08 9.14 4.99
N GLY A 478 -9.01 9.58 3.74
CA GLY A 478 -7.83 9.48 2.88
C GLY A 478 -8.10 10.12 1.53
N THR A 479 -7.10 10.08 0.65
CA THR A 479 -7.17 10.73 -0.65
C THR A 479 -6.66 9.87 -1.78
N VAL A 480 -7.01 10.23 -3.01
CA VAL A 480 -6.66 9.52 -4.24
C VAL A 480 -6.19 10.50 -5.32
N SER A 481 -5.14 10.10 -6.04
CA SER A 481 -4.74 10.65 -7.33
C SER A 481 -5.01 9.63 -8.44
N LEU A 482 -5.65 10.08 -9.52
CA LEU A 482 -5.96 9.26 -10.69
C LEU A 482 -4.98 9.59 -11.82
N ARG A 483 -4.49 8.56 -12.51
CA ARG A 483 -3.60 8.67 -13.65
C ARG A 483 -4.16 7.81 -14.78
N ASP A 484 -4.37 8.45 -15.92
CA ASP A 484 -4.94 7.85 -17.12
C ASP A 484 -6.45 7.50 -17.06
N PHE A 485 -7.14 8.05 -16.07
CA PHE A 485 -8.60 8.04 -15.98
C PHE A 485 -9.04 9.08 -14.95
N CYS A 486 -10.35 9.39 -14.92
CA CYS A 486 -10.89 10.39 -14.00
C CYS A 486 -12.19 9.98 -13.29
N ASN A 487 -12.77 8.83 -13.66
CA ASN A 487 -14.03 8.36 -13.08
C ASN A 487 -13.79 7.50 -11.82
N ARG A 488 -14.76 7.50 -10.89
CA ARG A 488 -14.61 6.80 -9.59
C ARG A 488 -14.96 5.31 -9.70
N GLU A 489 -15.79 4.98 -10.67
CA GLU A 489 -16.36 3.67 -10.90
C GLU A 489 -15.31 2.66 -11.36
N GLU A 490 -14.34 3.10 -12.19
CA GLU A 490 -13.24 2.30 -12.74
C GLU A 490 -12.51 1.51 -11.64
N MET A 491 -12.25 2.16 -10.49
CA MET A 491 -11.50 1.61 -9.36
C MET A 491 -12.33 1.36 -8.11
N THR A 492 -13.67 1.43 -8.21
CA THR A 492 -14.58 1.29 -7.07
C THR A 492 -14.13 2.15 -5.88
N ILE A 493 -13.92 3.44 -6.12
CA ILE A 493 -13.33 4.34 -5.12
C ILE A 493 -14.39 4.72 -4.06
N PRO A 494 -14.25 4.26 -2.80
CA PRO A 494 -15.26 4.50 -1.76
C PRO A 494 -15.40 6.00 -1.45
N PRO A 495 -16.58 6.46 -0.99
CA PRO A 495 -16.87 7.88 -0.79
C PRO A 495 -16.00 8.55 0.27
N TYR A 496 -15.43 7.77 1.20
CA TYR A 496 -14.51 8.28 2.22
C TYR A 496 -13.09 8.57 1.70
N LEU A 497 -12.79 8.22 0.44
CA LEU A 497 -11.56 8.63 -0.24
C LEU A 497 -11.88 9.78 -1.19
N GLU A 498 -11.21 10.91 -0.98
CA GLU A 498 -11.40 12.08 -1.83
C GLU A 498 -10.41 12.10 -3.00
N VAL A 499 -10.91 12.34 -4.21
CA VAL A 499 -10.06 12.48 -5.41
C VAL A 499 -9.52 13.91 -5.46
N ILE A 500 -8.20 14.07 -5.32
CA ILE A 500 -7.57 15.40 -5.22
C ILE A 500 -6.70 15.76 -6.42
N SER A 501 -6.29 14.78 -7.24
CA SER A 501 -5.43 14.99 -8.39
C SER A 501 -5.82 14.06 -9.54
N VAL A 502 -5.90 14.58 -10.75
CA VAL A 502 -6.27 13.84 -11.96
C VAL A 502 -5.37 14.29 -13.10
N ILE A 503 -4.74 13.32 -13.77
CA ILE A 503 -4.07 13.54 -15.07
C ILE A 503 -4.63 12.48 -16.02
N ASP A 504 -5.36 12.90 -17.04
CA ASP A 504 -6.12 12.01 -17.92
C ASP A 504 -6.15 12.55 -19.35
N HIS A 505 -6.34 11.68 -20.33
CA HIS A 505 -6.53 12.03 -21.74
C HIS A 505 -7.81 11.41 -22.34
N HIS A 506 -8.56 10.65 -21.55
CA HIS A 506 -9.83 10.06 -21.93
C HIS A 506 -11.01 11.05 -21.85
N LYS A 507 -12.16 10.61 -22.34
CA LYS A 507 -13.43 11.33 -22.15
C LYS A 507 -13.74 11.44 -20.67
N SER A 508 -13.87 12.67 -20.20
CA SER A 508 -13.88 12.94 -18.76
C SER A 508 -15.25 12.83 -18.12
N SER A 509 -15.29 12.26 -16.91
CA SER A 509 -16.43 12.26 -15.99
C SER A 509 -15.88 12.29 -14.57
N LEU A 510 -15.84 13.48 -13.96
CA LEU A 510 -15.17 13.71 -12.68
C LEU A 510 -16.18 14.19 -11.62
N ASN A 511 -16.37 13.38 -10.58
CA ASN A 511 -17.23 13.69 -9.43
C ASN A 511 -16.36 13.78 -8.16
N THR A 512 -16.25 14.97 -7.59
CA THR A 512 -15.41 15.25 -6.40
C THR A 512 -16.18 16.08 -5.38
N PHE A 513 -15.86 15.94 -4.09
CA PHE A 513 -16.48 16.74 -3.03
C PHE A 513 -15.77 18.09 -2.84
N SER A 514 -14.54 18.22 -3.34
CA SER A 514 -13.69 19.40 -3.29
C SER A 514 -12.95 19.61 -4.61
N PRO A 515 -12.55 20.85 -4.97
CA PRO A 515 -11.84 21.11 -6.22
C PRO A 515 -10.52 20.33 -6.32
N PRO A 516 -10.37 19.43 -7.31
CA PRO A 516 -9.12 18.72 -7.52
C PRO A 516 -8.15 19.54 -8.37
N MET A 517 -6.87 19.18 -8.33
CA MET A 517 -5.93 19.52 -9.40
C MET A 517 -6.24 18.58 -10.58
N ALA A 518 -6.77 19.10 -11.69
CA ALA A 518 -7.11 18.29 -12.86
C ALA A 518 -6.40 18.81 -14.11
N ILE A 519 -5.68 17.92 -14.80
CA ILE A 519 -5.07 18.17 -16.11
C ILE A 519 -5.64 17.15 -17.07
N ILE A 520 -6.45 17.63 -18.01
CA ILE A 520 -7.08 16.79 -19.03
C ILE A 520 -6.89 17.46 -20.37
N ALA A 521 -6.38 16.73 -21.35
CA ALA A 521 -6.19 17.23 -22.70
C ALA A 521 -6.34 16.12 -23.74
N ASP A 522 -6.66 16.51 -24.97
CA ASP A 522 -6.71 15.61 -26.14
C ASP A 522 -5.30 15.33 -26.65
N VAL A 523 -4.62 14.40 -25.97
CA VAL A 523 -3.33 13.83 -26.32
C VAL A 523 -3.46 12.32 -26.42
N GLN A 524 -2.50 11.66 -27.06
CA GLN A 524 -2.61 10.21 -27.25
C GLN A 524 -2.13 9.39 -26.05
N SER A 525 -1.36 9.99 -25.14
CA SER A 525 -0.81 9.33 -23.95
C SER A 525 -0.89 10.25 -22.74
N SER A 526 -1.27 9.72 -21.57
CA SER A 526 -1.28 10.51 -20.33
C SER A 526 0.13 10.98 -19.93
N ASN A 527 1.17 10.22 -20.31
CA ASN A 527 2.57 10.57 -20.06
C ASN A 527 3.04 11.83 -20.80
N THR A 528 2.39 12.24 -21.90
CA THR A 528 2.62 13.55 -22.52
C THR A 528 2.36 14.68 -21.52
N LEU A 529 1.28 14.57 -20.73
CA LEU A 529 0.87 15.57 -19.74
C LEU A 529 1.75 15.49 -18.48
N VAL A 530 2.08 14.28 -18.04
CA VAL A 530 2.97 14.08 -16.88
C VAL A 530 4.37 14.65 -17.17
N ALA A 531 4.91 14.40 -18.36
CA ALA A 531 6.20 14.93 -18.81
C ALA A 531 6.23 16.45 -18.85
N ASP A 532 5.18 17.09 -19.38
CA ASP A 532 5.08 18.55 -19.40
C ASP A 532 5.17 19.16 -18.00
N ARG A 533 4.48 18.56 -17.01
CA ARG A 533 4.58 19.01 -15.61
C ARG A 533 5.96 18.74 -15.01
N ALA A 534 6.56 17.60 -15.31
CA ALA A 534 7.91 17.29 -14.87
C ALA A 534 8.94 18.29 -15.43
N PHE A 535 8.80 18.74 -16.69
CA PHE A 535 9.68 19.78 -17.25
C PHE A 535 9.64 21.07 -16.45
N GLN A 536 8.44 21.53 -16.06
CA GLN A 536 8.27 22.77 -15.31
C GLN A 536 8.95 22.72 -13.93
N ILE A 537 8.85 21.58 -13.23
CA ILE A 537 9.56 21.38 -11.97
C ILE A 537 11.07 21.27 -12.22
N ASN A 538 11.47 20.43 -13.16
CA ASN A 538 12.88 20.10 -13.34
C ASN A 538 13.69 21.30 -13.86
N ASP A 539 13.10 22.18 -14.66
CA ASP A 539 13.77 23.40 -15.13
C ASP A 539 14.09 24.40 -14.00
N ARG A 540 13.38 24.33 -12.87
CA ARG A 540 13.63 25.19 -11.70
C ARG A 540 14.76 24.68 -10.80
N TYR A 541 15.06 23.39 -10.84
CA TYR A 541 15.89 22.73 -9.83
C TYR A 541 17.03 21.87 -10.39
N SER A 542 16.85 21.29 -11.57
CA SER A 542 17.82 20.40 -12.18
C SER A 542 18.89 21.17 -12.96
N LEU A 543 20.14 20.71 -12.81
CA LEU A 543 21.25 21.13 -13.66
C LEU A 543 21.56 20.09 -14.75
N SER A 544 20.82 18.98 -14.81
CA SER A 544 21.03 17.87 -15.75
C SER A 544 22.48 17.42 -15.83
N GLY A 545 23.12 17.24 -14.66
CA GLY A 545 24.52 16.81 -14.55
C GLY A 545 25.58 17.90 -14.82
N GLN A 546 25.19 19.15 -15.05
CA GLN A 546 26.11 20.27 -15.25
C GLN A 546 26.46 20.98 -13.94
N ASP A 547 27.64 21.59 -13.91
CA ASP A 547 28.00 22.60 -12.91
C ASP A 547 27.86 24.02 -13.50
N LEU A 548 27.85 25.04 -12.63
CA LEU A 548 27.68 26.44 -13.04
C LEU A 548 28.77 26.88 -14.03
N LYS A 549 30.00 26.38 -13.87
CA LYS A 549 31.13 26.70 -14.73
C LYS A 549 30.92 26.18 -16.16
N SER A 550 30.41 24.96 -16.31
CA SER A 550 30.07 24.34 -17.59
C SER A 550 28.94 25.11 -18.28
N ILE A 551 27.92 25.52 -17.52
CA ILE A 551 26.80 26.32 -18.03
C ILE A 551 27.30 27.67 -18.56
N ASP A 552 28.08 28.42 -17.76
CA ASP A 552 28.63 29.72 -18.18
C ASP A 552 29.55 29.60 -19.40
N THR A 553 30.30 28.50 -19.50
CA THR A 553 31.17 28.23 -20.65
C THR A 553 30.36 28.01 -21.92
N GLN A 554 29.23 27.29 -21.84
CA GLN A 554 28.35 27.08 -22.99
C GLN A 554 27.61 28.35 -23.42
N ILE A 555 27.17 29.18 -22.47
CA ILE A 555 26.52 30.47 -22.77
C ILE A 555 27.47 31.37 -23.59
N LYS A 556 28.75 31.43 -23.22
CA LYS A 556 29.77 32.19 -23.96
C LYS A 556 30.07 31.65 -25.35
N GLY A 557 29.66 30.41 -25.64
CA GLY A 557 29.86 29.74 -26.92
C GLY A 557 28.89 30.16 -28.03
N ASN A 558 28.08 31.20 -27.84
CA ASN A 558 27.03 31.66 -28.76
C ASN A 558 26.07 30.54 -29.21
N PRO A 559 25.35 29.88 -28.27
CA PRO A 559 24.40 28.82 -28.60
C PRO A 559 23.16 29.37 -29.32
N SER A 560 22.36 28.47 -29.93
CA SER A 560 21.05 28.85 -30.49
C SER A 560 20.13 29.43 -29.42
N ASN A 561 19.13 30.25 -29.81
CA ASN A 561 18.23 30.89 -28.85
C ASN A 561 17.53 29.91 -27.88
N ARG A 562 17.15 28.71 -28.36
CA ARG A 562 16.52 27.68 -27.52
C ARG A 562 17.48 27.07 -26.52
N ILE A 563 18.70 26.75 -26.95
CA ILE A 563 19.76 26.27 -26.06
C ILE A 563 20.13 27.36 -25.04
N LEU A 564 20.26 28.62 -25.49
CA LEU A 564 20.52 29.76 -24.63
C LEU A 564 19.43 29.91 -23.55
N GLN A 565 18.15 29.83 -23.93
CA GLN A 565 17.04 29.90 -22.98
C GLN A 565 17.15 28.82 -21.90
N ARG A 566 17.42 27.56 -22.27
CA ARG A 566 17.57 26.47 -21.30
C ARG A 566 18.82 26.62 -20.42
N LEU A 567 19.93 27.07 -20.99
CA LEU A 567 21.15 27.37 -20.22
C LEU A 567 20.91 28.51 -19.22
N LEU A 568 20.17 29.55 -19.60
CA LEU A 568 19.79 30.63 -18.70
C LEU A 568 18.88 30.13 -17.57
N SER A 569 17.87 29.30 -17.88
CA SER A 569 17.06 28.64 -16.84
C SER A 569 17.90 27.81 -15.88
N LYS A 570 18.85 27.02 -16.39
CA LYS A 570 19.79 26.23 -15.56
C LYS A 570 20.71 27.11 -14.73
N LYS A 571 21.16 28.25 -15.26
CA LYS A 571 21.95 29.23 -14.52
C LYS A 571 21.14 29.80 -13.36
N MET A 572 19.91 30.23 -13.62
CA MET A 572 18.99 30.68 -12.57
C MET A 572 18.79 29.59 -11.52
N ALA A 573 18.55 28.34 -11.91
CA ALA A 573 18.42 27.21 -10.99
C ALA A 573 19.69 27.00 -10.17
N ALA A 574 20.89 27.09 -10.76
CA ALA A 574 22.16 26.95 -10.05
C ALA A 574 22.36 28.05 -9.00
N GLU A 575 21.89 29.26 -9.30
CA GLU A 575 21.99 30.42 -8.41
C GLU A 575 20.90 30.41 -7.30
N SER A 576 19.70 29.87 -7.57
CA SER A 576 18.54 29.97 -6.68
C SER A 576 18.16 28.70 -5.92
N LYS A 577 18.58 27.51 -6.36
CA LYS A 577 18.08 26.24 -5.79
C LYS A 577 18.48 26.01 -4.33
N GLY A 578 19.53 26.64 -3.82
CA GLY A 578 20.01 26.43 -2.46
C GLY A 578 20.37 24.96 -2.19
N SER A 579 19.77 24.36 -1.15
CA SER A 579 19.95 22.94 -0.81
C SER A 579 19.07 21.97 -1.62
N HIS A 580 18.24 22.47 -2.53
CA HIS A 580 17.38 21.64 -3.37
C HIS A 580 18.16 20.99 -4.52
N PHE A 581 17.75 19.80 -4.92
CA PHE A 581 18.36 19.05 -6.01
C PHE A 581 17.38 18.10 -6.71
N ILE A 582 17.72 17.78 -7.95
CA ILE A 582 17.16 16.62 -8.68
C ILE A 582 18.36 15.81 -9.17
N HIS A 583 18.40 14.52 -8.80
CA HIS A 583 19.49 13.65 -9.19
C HIS A 583 19.41 13.37 -10.71
N PRO A 584 20.49 13.56 -11.48
CA PRO A 584 20.45 13.43 -12.95
C PRO A 584 19.98 12.06 -13.44
N GLU A 585 20.36 10.99 -12.75
CA GLU A 585 19.93 9.62 -13.10
C GLU A 585 18.42 9.44 -12.89
N ARG A 586 17.84 10.04 -11.84
CA ARG A 586 16.40 10.00 -11.60
C ARG A 586 15.64 10.80 -12.65
N GLU A 587 16.16 11.96 -13.04
CA GLU A 587 15.59 12.75 -14.14
C GLU A 587 15.65 11.99 -15.46
N PHE A 588 16.76 11.32 -15.75
CA PHE A 588 16.93 10.50 -16.95
C PHE A 588 15.92 9.35 -17.02
N VAL A 589 15.80 8.56 -15.94
CA VAL A 589 14.86 7.42 -15.88
C VAL A 589 13.41 7.89 -15.99
N GLU A 590 13.06 9.01 -15.36
CA GLU A 590 11.74 9.62 -15.49
C GLU A 590 11.41 9.96 -16.95
N TYR A 591 12.29 10.71 -17.63
CA TYR A 591 12.06 11.09 -19.02
C TYR A 591 12.06 9.90 -19.97
N LEU A 592 12.89 8.89 -19.70
CA LEU A 592 12.92 7.66 -20.47
C LEU A 592 11.60 6.89 -20.34
N HIS A 593 11.08 6.79 -19.12
CA HIS A 593 9.77 6.19 -18.86
C HIS A 593 8.65 6.93 -19.59
N PHE A 594 8.58 8.26 -19.50
CA PHE A 594 7.55 9.02 -20.22
C PHE A 594 7.63 8.81 -21.73
N LEU A 595 8.84 8.78 -22.29
CA LEU A 595 9.03 8.50 -23.71
C LEU A 595 8.51 7.11 -24.10
N TYR A 596 8.74 6.08 -23.29
CA TYR A 596 8.22 4.73 -23.56
C TYR A 596 6.70 4.65 -23.41
N GLY A 597 6.11 5.31 -22.42
CA GLY A 597 4.65 5.43 -22.29
C GLY A 597 4.03 6.04 -23.54
N ILE A 598 4.58 7.17 -24.02
CA ILE A 598 4.12 7.83 -25.24
C ILE A 598 4.31 6.94 -26.46
N ILE A 599 5.45 6.27 -26.63
CA ILE A 599 5.71 5.38 -27.77
C ILE A 599 4.70 4.23 -27.84
N ASP A 600 4.33 3.64 -26.70
CA ASP A 600 3.42 2.50 -26.67
C ASP A 600 1.99 2.90 -27.06
N ASP A 601 1.45 3.93 -26.41
CA ASP A 601 0.08 4.41 -26.63
C ASP A 601 -0.15 4.99 -28.03
N THR A 602 0.89 5.63 -28.58
CA THR A 602 0.85 6.19 -29.94
C THR A 602 1.07 5.15 -31.04
N ASP A 603 1.31 3.88 -30.70
CA ASP A 603 1.72 2.80 -31.63
C ASP A 603 2.95 3.25 -32.46
N LEU A 604 4.03 3.61 -31.75
CA LEU A 604 5.26 4.19 -32.30
C LEU A 604 5.01 5.44 -33.14
N LEU A 605 4.33 6.43 -32.55
CA LEU A 605 3.99 7.71 -33.16
C LEU A 605 3.11 7.62 -34.42
N SER A 606 2.43 6.48 -34.64
CA SER A 606 1.49 6.29 -35.74
C SER A 606 0.19 7.07 -35.55
N LYS A 607 -0.21 7.29 -34.30
CA LYS A 607 -1.32 8.15 -33.88
C LYS A 607 -0.76 9.19 -32.92
N VAL A 608 -0.70 10.44 -33.33
CA VAL A 608 -0.11 11.51 -32.52
C VAL A 608 -0.87 12.82 -32.70
N SER A 609 -0.93 13.60 -31.63
CA SER A 609 -1.27 15.02 -31.67
C SER A 609 -0.01 15.86 -31.91
N ALA A 610 -0.19 17.16 -32.13
CA ALA A 610 0.93 18.11 -32.19
C ALA A 610 1.68 18.18 -30.85
N PHE A 611 0.97 18.03 -29.73
CA PHE A 611 1.56 18.09 -28.41
C PHE A 611 2.45 16.85 -28.14
N ASP A 612 1.99 15.66 -28.55
CA ASP A 612 2.78 14.43 -28.37
C ASP A 612 4.16 14.55 -29.05
N VAL A 613 4.21 14.98 -30.31
CA VAL A 613 5.48 15.10 -31.05
C VAL A 613 6.41 16.18 -30.49
N GLU A 614 5.86 17.29 -29.98
CA GLU A 614 6.65 18.34 -29.32
C GLU A 614 7.23 17.88 -27.97
N CYS A 615 6.42 17.13 -27.21
CA CYS A 615 6.85 16.53 -25.96
C CYS A 615 7.99 15.52 -26.21
N VAL A 616 7.84 14.63 -27.21
CA VAL A 616 8.88 13.66 -27.58
C VAL A 616 10.19 14.35 -27.99
N VAL A 617 10.14 15.42 -28.79
CA VAL A 617 11.33 16.21 -29.15
C VAL A 617 11.99 16.81 -27.91
N SER A 618 11.18 17.32 -26.98
CA SER A 618 11.69 17.87 -25.72
C SER A 618 12.34 16.79 -24.85
N LEU A 619 11.73 15.61 -24.73
CA LEU A 619 12.28 14.45 -24.03
C LEU A 619 13.62 14.02 -24.62
N LEU A 620 13.70 13.83 -25.93
CA LEU A 620 14.92 13.41 -26.63
C LEU A 620 16.07 14.39 -26.41
N ASN A 621 15.82 15.69 -26.55
CA ASN A 621 16.83 16.73 -26.31
C ASN A 621 17.27 16.77 -24.83
N ARG A 622 16.35 16.63 -23.87
CA ARG A 622 16.65 16.63 -22.44
C ARG A 622 17.43 15.39 -22.02
N LEU A 623 17.01 14.21 -22.47
CA LEU A 623 17.72 12.95 -22.27
C LEU A 623 19.15 13.05 -22.78
N LYS A 624 19.34 13.60 -23.99
CA LYS A 624 20.69 13.77 -24.56
C LYS A 624 21.52 14.76 -23.75
N SER A 625 20.88 15.82 -23.26
CA SER A 625 21.57 16.82 -22.46
C SER A 625 22.07 16.26 -21.13
N ILE A 626 21.27 15.41 -20.48
CA ILE A 626 21.66 14.69 -19.26
C ILE A 626 22.80 13.70 -19.57
N GLN A 627 22.65 12.88 -20.61
CA GLN A 627 23.66 11.88 -20.99
C GLN A 627 25.04 12.51 -21.28
N THR A 628 25.06 13.64 -21.98
CA THR A 628 26.30 14.31 -22.40
C THR A 628 26.86 15.26 -21.35
N GLY A 629 26.07 15.60 -20.32
CA GLY A 629 26.41 16.63 -19.34
C GLY A 629 26.57 18.02 -19.97
N LYS A 630 25.83 18.30 -21.05
CA LYS A 630 25.83 19.59 -21.79
C LYS A 630 24.48 19.82 -22.44
N GLU A 631 24.02 21.08 -22.53
CA GLU A 631 22.75 21.35 -23.20
C GLU A 631 22.87 21.09 -24.70
N THR A 632 22.08 20.16 -25.21
CA THR A 632 22.19 19.62 -26.57
C THR A 632 20.83 19.59 -27.24
N GLU A 633 20.75 20.10 -28.47
CA GLU A 633 19.59 19.95 -29.34
C GLU A 633 19.93 18.99 -30.48
N ILE A 634 19.38 17.78 -30.42
CA ILE A 634 19.52 16.72 -31.43
C ILE A 634 18.38 16.70 -32.44
N LEU A 635 17.26 17.37 -32.12
CA LEU A 635 16.08 17.40 -32.97
C LEU A 635 15.31 18.71 -32.80
N SER A 636 14.82 19.25 -33.91
CA SER A 636 14.01 20.47 -34.00
C SER A 636 12.90 20.29 -35.05
N LEU A 637 11.73 20.90 -34.80
CA LEU A 637 10.57 20.86 -35.70
C LEU A 637 10.23 22.21 -36.35
N ASP A 638 11.00 23.28 -36.08
CA ASP A 638 10.72 24.64 -36.57
C ASP A 638 10.71 24.77 -38.11
N ASP A 639 11.36 23.84 -38.80
CA ASP A 639 11.36 23.74 -40.26
C ASP A 639 10.06 23.17 -40.84
N LEU A 640 9.16 22.63 -40.00
CA LEU A 640 7.91 22.04 -40.44
C LEU A 640 6.72 23.01 -40.30
N PRO A 641 5.87 23.15 -41.34
CA PRO A 641 4.69 24.02 -41.27
C PRO A 641 3.63 23.47 -40.31
N ARG A 642 3.03 24.35 -39.50
CA ARG A 642 2.03 24.03 -38.46
C ARG A 642 0.61 23.81 -39.01
N GLY A 643 0.46 22.87 -39.93
CA GLY A 643 -0.83 22.48 -40.52
C GLY A 643 -1.36 21.12 -40.05
N PRO A 644 -2.48 20.63 -40.61
CA PRO A 644 -3.07 19.32 -40.25
C PRO A 644 -2.13 18.12 -40.44
N GLN A 645 -1.13 18.24 -41.31
CA GLN A 645 -0.12 17.20 -41.56
C GLN A 645 1.13 17.34 -40.67
N PHE A 646 1.18 18.35 -39.79
CA PHE A 646 2.33 18.60 -38.92
C PHE A 646 2.66 17.39 -38.03
N PRO A 647 1.71 16.80 -37.27
CA PRO A 647 2.04 15.69 -36.36
C PRO A 647 2.64 14.51 -37.12
N LYS A 648 2.07 14.17 -38.28
CA LYS A 648 2.56 13.07 -39.13
C LYS A 648 3.99 13.32 -39.63
N LYS A 649 4.26 14.50 -40.21
CA LYS A 649 5.60 14.85 -40.71
C LYS A 649 6.63 14.94 -39.58
N ALA A 650 6.22 15.45 -38.42
CA ALA A 650 7.07 15.51 -37.24
C ALA A 650 7.41 14.10 -36.73
N ALA A 651 6.42 13.20 -36.64
CA ALA A 651 6.64 11.80 -36.27
C ALA A 651 7.60 11.10 -37.23
N GLU A 652 7.43 11.26 -38.54
CA GLU A 652 8.38 10.72 -39.55
C GLU A 652 9.80 11.24 -39.33
N LYS A 653 9.97 12.53 -39.02
CA LYS A 653 11.27 13.12 -38.72
C LYS A 653 11.87 12.60 -37.40
N ILE A 654 11.05 12.44 -36.37
CA ILE A 654 11.46 11.90 -35.06
C ILE A 654 11.94 10.45 -35.21
N LEU A 655 11.18 9.59 -35.90
CA LEU A 655 11.51 8.17 -36.06
C LEU A 655 12.79 7.94 -36.85
N ARG A 656 13.13 8.85 -37.78
CA ARG A 656 14.38 8.82 -38.54
C ARG A 656 15.59 9.40 -37.80
N ASN A 657 15.43 9.87 -36.56
CA ASN A 657 16.55 10.35 -35.76
C ASN A 657 17.34 9.18 -35.15
N GLU A 658 18.67 9.22 -35.23
CA GLU A 658 19.55 8.15 -34.73
C GLU A 658 19.35 7.84 -33.24
N GLU A 659 19.10 8.86 -32.42
CA GLU A 659 18.93 8.70 -30.98
C GLU A 659 17.59 8.02 -30.67
N MET A 660 16.52 8.43 -31.36
CA MET A 660 15.21 7.79 -31.28
C MET A 660 15.26 6.33 -31.77
N TYR A 661 15.89 6.08 -32.91
CA TYR A 661 16.12 4.73 -33.43
C TYR A 661 16.84 3.85 -32.43
N SER A 662 17.88 4.38 -31.77
CA SER A 662 18.63 3.63 -30.76
C SER A 662 17.76 3.14 -29.59
N LEU A 663 16.67 3.85 -29.29
CA LEU A 663 15.73 3.55 -28.22
C LEU A 663 14.68 2.52 -28.64
N TYR A 664 13.95 2.77 -29.74
CA TYR A 664 12.88 1.84 -30.15
C TYR A 664 13.42 0.56 -30.79
N ARG A 665 14.65 0.55 -31.36
CA ARG A 665 15.27 -0.69 -31.86
C ARG A 665 15.43 -1.75 -30.76
N LYS A 666 15.68 -1.31 -29.51
CA LYS A 666 15.81 -2.23 -28.37
C LYS A 666 14.48 -2.85 -28.00
N VAL A 667 13.42 -2.04 -27.97
CA VAL A 667 12.03 -2.51 -27.77
C VAL A 667 11.67 -3.54 -28.83
N TYR A 668 11.96 -3.24 -30.11
CA TYR A 668 11.67 -4.14 -31.22
C TYR A 668 12.46 -5.45 -31.13
N ALA A 669 13.76 -5.39 -30.82
CA ALA A 669 14.58 -6.58 -30.65
C ALA A 669 14.08 -7.47 -29.49
N TYR A 670 13.55 -6.87 -28.43
CA TYR A 670 12.96 -7.61 -27.31
C TYR A 670 11.61 -8.24 -27.70
N ARG A 671 10.72 -7.47 -28.35
CA ARG A 671 9.45 -7.97 -28.92
C ARG A 671 9.68 -9.14 -29.89
N GLU A 672 10.71 -9.06 -30.72
CA GLU A 672 11.03 -10.11 -31.70
C GLU A 672 11.41 -11.44 -31.03
N LYS A 673 12.23 -11.39 -29.97
CA LYS A 673 12.60 -12.57 -29.19
C LYS A 673 11.42 -13.19 -28.45
N GLU A 674 10.55 -12.36 -27.90
CA GLU A 674 9.37 -12.83 -27.16
C GLU A 674 8.34 -13.48 -28.09
N VAL A 675 8.12 -12.94 -29.29
CA VAL A 675 7.28 -13.61 -30.30
C VAL A 675 7.86 -14.99 -30.65
N GLU A 676 9.18 -15.10 -30.85
CA GLU A 676 9.85 -16.38 -31.08
C GLU A 676 9.68 -17.36 -29.91
N HIS A 677 9.80 -16.88 -28.67
CA HIS A 677 9.57 -17.68 -27.47
C HIS A 677 8.12 -18.20 -27.39
N ASN A 678 7.14 -17.32 -27.57
CA ASN A 678 5.71 -17.66 -27.50
C ASN A 678 5.27 -18.60 -28.64
N ILE A 679 5.82 -18.44 -29.84
CA ILE A 679 5.64 -19.40 -30.95
C ILE A 679 6.10 -20.79 -30.50
N SER A 680 7.26 -20.88 -29.84
CA SER A 680 7.84 -22.14 -29.39
C SER A 680 7.03 -22.79 -28.27
N LEU A 681 6.57 -22.02 -27.29
CA LEU A 681 5.68 -22.50 -26.21
C LEU A 681 4.35 -23.00 -26.77
N CYS A 682 3.70 -22.19 -27.61
CA CYS A 682 2.43 -22.55 -28.23
C CYS A 682 2.53 -23.83 -29.08
N ALA A 683 3.63 -23.99 -29.82
CA ALA A 683 3.85 -25.18 -30.64
C ALA A 683 3.99 -26.47 -29.81
N LYS A 684 4.46 -26.36 -28.56
CA LYS A 684 4.57 -27.46 -27.60
C LYS A 684 3.29 -27.73 -26.80
N GLY A 685 2.27 -26.86 -26.94
CA GLY A 685 1.06 -26.92 -26.11
C GLY A 685 1.26 -26.38 -24.69
N GLU A 686 2.35 -25.65 -24.45
CA GLU A 686 2.62 -24.98 -23.17
C GLU A 686 1.86 -23.63 -23.10
N PRO A 687 1.59 -23.09 -21.90
CA PRO A 687 0.97 -21.77 -21.74
C PRO A 687 1.77 -20.70 -22.49
N SER A 688 1.11 -19.92 -23.34
CA SER A 688 1.74 -18.86 -24.13
C SER A 688 0.80 -17.67 -24.31
N ASN A 689 1.37 -16.50 -24.55
CA ASN A 689 0.64 -15.25 -24.78
C ASN A 689 0.35 -14.99 -26.27
N LEU A 690 0.58 -15.96 -27.15
CA LEU A 690 0.47 -15.79 -28.61
C LEU A 690 -0.93 -15.34 -29.07
N PHE A 691 -1.97 -15.73 -28.33
CA PHE A 691 -3.38 -15.40 -28.61
C PHE A 691 -3.99 -14.44 -27.56
N ALA A 692 -3.16 -13.80 -26.73
CA ALA A 692 -3.63 -12.94 -25.64
C ALA A 692 -4.46 -11.75 -26.14
N ASP A 693 -4.14 -11.20 -27.31
CA ASP A 693 -4.94 -10.14 -27.95
C ASP A 693 -6.16 -10.71 -28.68
N THR A 694 -7.09 -11.31 -27.93
CA THR A 694 -8.39 -11.80 -28.43
C THR A 694 -9.55 -11.11 -27.72
N LYS A 695 -10.55 -10.63 -28.48
CA LYS A 695 -11.74 -9.94 -27.93
C LYS A 695 -13.03 -10.57 -28.44
N GLU A 696 -14.01 -10.67 -27.56
CA GLU A 696 -15.40 -10.96 -27.93
C GLU A 696 -16.07 -9.66 -28.38
N GLN A 697 -16.74 -9.67 -29.52
CA GLN A 697 -17.35 -8.48 -30.14
C GLN A 697 -18.74 -8.80 -30.67
N ASN A 698 -19.62 -7.81 -30.63
CA ASN A 698 -20.97 -7.86 -31.20
C ASN A 698 -21.85 -9.04 -30.74
N GLY A 699 -21.54 -9.65 -29.60
CA GLY A 699 -22.26 -10.78 -29.02
C GLY A 699 -21.97 -12.14 -29.66
N CYS A 700 -21.57 -12.20 -30.94
CA CYS A 700 -21.40 -13.47 -31.68
C CYS A 700 -19.98 -13.73 -32.19
N CYS A 701 -19.09 -12.76 -32.10
CA CYS A 701 -17.76 -12.85 -32.73
C CYS A 701 -16.66 -12.97 -31.69
N ARG A 702 -15.64 -13.81 -31.96
CA ARG A 702 -14.35 -13.80 -31.27
C ARG A 702 -13.25 -13.46 -32.27
N VAL A 703 -12.57 -12.34 -32.04
CA VAL A 703 -11.54 -11.81 -32.97
C VAL A 703 -10.21 -11.62 -32.26
N GLY A 704 -9.22 -12.38 -32.71
CA GLY A 704 -7.84 -12.30 -32.23
C GLY A 704 -6.86 -11.74 -33.25
N GLN A 705 -5.72 -11.28 -32.76
CA GLN A 705 -4.60 -10.84 -33.59
C GLN A 705 -3.26 -11.28 -32.97
N THR A 706 -2.33 -11.72 -33.82
CA THR A 706 -0.92 -11.92 -33.49
C THR A 706 -0.08 -11.10 -34.48
N LYS A 707 0.73 -10.21 -33.94
CA LYS A 707 1.71 -9.41 -34.71
C LYS A 707 3.04 -10.17 -34.74
N MET A 708 3.65 -10.30 -35.91
CA MET A 708 4.92 -11.02 -36.09
C MET A 708 5.94 -10.17 -36.84
N PHE A 709 7.21 -10.28 -36.46
CA PHE A 709 8.29 -9.74 -37.27
C PHE A 709 8.61 -10.69 -38.42
N ALA A 710 9.09 -10.15 -39.55
CA ALA A 710 9.42 -10.94 -40.73
C ALA A 710 10.39 -12.11 -40.43
N ARG A 711 11.31 -11.94 -39.48
CA ARG A 711 12.25 -12.98 -39.05
C ARG A 711 11.58 -14.14 -38.33
N ASN A 712 10.52 -13.90 -37.55
CA ASN A 712 9.78 -14.95 -36.85
C ASN A 712 8.93 -15.81 -37.79
N VAL A 713 8.63 -15.34 -39.00
CA VAL A 713 7.72 -16.01 -39.95
C VAL A 713 8.20 -17.40 -40.34
N SER A 714 9.52 -17.59 -40.48
CA SER A 714 10.11 -18.89 -40.80
C SER A 714 9.80 -19.94 -39.71
N LEU A 715 9.96 -19.55 -38.44
CA LEU A 715 9.67 -20.37 -37.28
C LEU A 715 8.16 -20.61 -37.12
N PHE A 716 7.35 -19.57 -37.34
CA PHE A 716 5.89 -19.69 -37.35
C PHE A 716 5.42 -20.70 -38.39
N ASN A 717 5.89 -20.58 -39.64
CA ASN A 717 5.51 -21.50 -40.73
C ASN A 717 5.90 -22.94 -40.42
N LYS A 718 7.08 -23.16 -39.81
CA LYS A 718 7.53 -24.49 -39.36
C LYS A 718 6.57 -25.13 -38.35
N ASN A 719 5.94 -24.33 -37.50
CA ASN A 719 5.04 -24.79 -36.43
C ASN A 719 3.55 -24.51 -36.71
N GLY A 720 3.21 -24.00 -37.90
CA GLY A 720 1.91 -23.38 -38.17
C GLY A 720 0.71 -24.29 -37.89
N ASP A 721 0.80 -25.58 -38.22
CA ASP A 721 -0.28 -26.53 -37.98
C ASP A 721 -0.50 -26.84 -36.48
N ALA A 722 0.58 -26.88 -35.69
CA ALA A 722 0.47 -27.04 -34.24
C ALA A 722 -0.17 -25.80 -33.58
N ILE A 723 0.25 -24.61 -34.00
CA ILE A 723 -0.28 -23.34 -33.50
C ILE A 723 -1.77 -23.18 -33.87
N ARG A 724 -2.15 -23.47 -35.11
CA ARG A 724 -3.56 -23.45 -35.55
C ARG A 724 -4.42 -24.44 -34.78
N ARG A 725 -3.90 -25.63 -34.42
CA ARG A 725 -4.60 -26.59 -33.57
C ARG A 725 -4.88 -26.01 -32.17
N MET A 726 -3.90 -25.36 -31.56
CA MET A 726 -4.08 -24.70 -30.25
C MET A 726 -5.15 -23.60 -30.32
N TRP A 727 -5.09 -22.73 -31.34
CA TRP A 727 -6.12 -21.70 -31.55
C TRP A 727 -7.52 -22.29 -31.73
N LEU A 728 -7.65 -23.32 -32.57
CA LEU A 728 -8.92 -24.01 -32.80
C LEU A 728 -9.47 -24.65 -31.52
N GLY A 729 -8.60 -25.22 -30.68
CA GLY A 729 -8.99 -25.74 -29.36
C GLY A 729 -9.63 -24.66 -28.48
N LEU A 730 -8.99 -23.49 -28.39
CA LEU A 730 -9.52 -22.34 -27.63
C LEU A 730 -10.86 -21.82 -28.21
N ALA A 731 -11.01 -21.83 -29.54
CA ALA A 731 -12.25 -21.44 -30.20
C ALA A 731 -13.40 -22.40 -29.85
N LYS A 732 -13.15 -23.71 -29.91
CA LYS A 732 -14.12 -24.75 -29.52
C LYS A 732 -14.53 -24.65 -28.06
N GLU A 733 -13.55 -24.50 -27.16
CA GLU A 733 -13.81 -24.32 -25.72
C GLU A 733 -14.69 -23.08 -25.45
N THR A 734 -14.50 -22.02 -26.23
CA THR A 734 -15.34 -20.82 -26.11
C THR A 734 -16.78 -21.10 -26.53
N VAL A 735 -17.00 -21.78 -27.67
CA VAL A 735 -18.35 -22.16 -28.14
C VAL A 735 -19.05 -23.08 -27.13
N GLU A 736 -18.32 -24.01 -26.51
CA GLU A 736 -18.87 -24.89 -25.47
C GLU A 736 -19.38 -24.10 -24.25
N LYS A 737 -18.71 -23.00 -23.90
CA LYS A 737 -19.10 -22.13 -22.76
C LYS A 737 -20.13 -21.07 -23.13
N LYS A 738 -20.07 -20.56 -24.36
CA LYS A 738 -20.88 -19.46 -24.90
C LYS A 738 -21.30 -19.79 -26.34
N PRO A 739 -22.37 -20.59 -26.53
CA PRO A 739 -22.80 -21.04 -27.85
C PRO A 739 -23.17 -19.89 -28.80
N GLU A 740 -23.53 -18.73 -28.26
CA GLU A 740 -23.80 -17.52 -29.04
C GLU A 740 -22.57 -16.97 -29.77
N ILE A 741 -21.35 -17.27 -29.31
CA ILE A 741 -20.09 -16.86 -29.94
C ILE A 741 -19.68 -17.92 -30.97
N ASP A 742 -20.39 -17.95 -32.08
CA ASP A 742 -20.24 -18.95 -33.15
C ASP A 742 -19.30 -18.53 -34.29
N PHE A 743 -18.79 -17.29 -34.30
CA PHE A 743 -17.91 -16.81 -35.37
C PHE A 743 -16.51 -16.45 -34.87
N HIS A 744 -15.48 -17.19 -35.31
CA HIS A 744 -14.11 -17.05 -34.81
C HIS A 744 -13.14 -16.63 -35.90
N LEU A 745 -12.42 -15.53 -35.64
CA LEU A 745 -11.41 -14.96 -36.52
C LEU A 745 -10.08 -14.78 -35.78
N HIS A 746 -8.98 -15.07 -36.47
CA HIS A 746 -7.65 -14.75 -35.96
C HIS A 746 -6.72 -14.24 -37.05
N MET A 747 -6.14 -13.06 -36.82
CA MET A 747 -5.23 -12.44 -37.77
C MET A 747 -3.78 -12.71 -37.41
N ILE A 748 -2.99 -13.13 -38.39
CA ILE A 748 -1.53 -13.17 -38.31
C ILE A 748 -1.00 -12.06 -39.22
N SER A 749 -0.43 -11.02 -38.62
CA SER A 749 -0.02 -9.80 -39.35
C SER A 749 1.47 -9.50 -39.20
N THR A 750 2.11 -9.11 -40.29
CA THR A 750 3.53 -8.74 -40.29
C THR A 750 3.72 -7.28 -39.90
N ILE A 751 4.43 -7.05 -38.80
CA ILE A 751 4.84 -5.70 -38.40
C ILE A 751 6.20 -5.36 -39.01
N VAL A 752 6.37 -4.06 -39.30
CA VAL A 752 7.64 -3.50 -39.78
C VAL A 752 8.74 -3.70 -38.74
N SER A 753 9.99 -3.87 -39.18
CA SER A 753 11.16 -3.89 -38.30
C SER A 753 11.58 -2.47 -37.89
N ALA A 754 12.46 -2.36 -36.90
CA ALA A 754 12.96 -1.07 -36.46
C ALA A 754 13.76 -0.36 -37.56
N GLU A 755 14.50 -1.14 -38.35
CA GLU A 755 15.28 -0.66 -39.50
C GLU A 755 14.36 -0.10 -40.57
N GLU A 756 13.27 -0.80 -40.90
CA GLU A 756 12.29 -0.36 -41.91
C GLU A 756 11.61 0.97 -41.50
N VAL A 757 11.28 1.12 -40.21
CA VAL A 757 10.77 2.38 -39.66
C VAL A 757 11.81 3.50 -39.78
N TYR A 758 13.08 3.20 -39.46
CA TYR A 758 14.18 4.16 -39.54
C TYR A 758 14.48 4.61 -40.97
N GLU A 759 14.44 3.69 -41.93
CA GLU A 759 14.64 3.99 -43.36
C GLU A 759 13.42 4.67 -43.99
N GLY A 760 12.26 4.61 -43.32
CA GLY A 760 11.04 5.27 -43.73
C GLY A 760 10.28 4.55 -44.85
N GLY A 761 10.38 3.22 -44.91
CA GLY A 761 9.67 2.39 -45.89
C GLY A 761 9.42 0.97 -45.39
N ALA A 762 8.25 0.41 -45.68
CA ALA A 762 7.96 -1.00 -45.42
C ALA A 762 8.64 -1.88 -46.47
N GLY A 763 9.31 -2.96 -46.03
CA GLY A 763 9.98 -3.89 -46.93
C GLY A 763 9.02 -4.65 -47.83
N LYS A 764 9.58 -5.18 -48.92
CA LYS A 764 8.89 -6.17 -49.75
C LYS A 764 9.09 -7.54 -49.14
N TYR A 765 8.11 -7.98 -48.36
CA TYR A 765 8.11 -9.31 -47.76
C TYR A 765 7.79 -10.39 -48.80
N SER A 766 8.51 -11.51 -48.77
CA SER A 766 8.26 -12.67 -49.64
C SER A 766 7.10 -13.54 -49.15
N HIS A 767 6.74 -13.45 -47.87
CA HIS A 767 5.64 -14.19 -47.27
C HIS A 767 4.30 -13.44 -47.36
N LYS A 768 3.23 -14.15 -46.98
CA LYS A 768 1.87 -13.63 -46.88
C LYS A 768 1.43 -13.63 -45.42
N ASP A 769 0.57 -12.67 -45.08
CA ASP A 769 -0.15 -12.64 -43.81
C ASP A 769 -1.38 -13.56 -43.90
N GLU A 770 -1.94 -13.94 -42.76
CA GLU A 770 -3.05 -14.90 -42.68
C GLU A 770 -4.25 -14.34 -41.90
N LEU A 771 -5.46 -14.72 -42.30
CA LEU A 771 -6.70 -14.58 -41.55
C LEU A 771 -7.31 -15.98 -41.42
N TRP A 772 -7.36 -16.49 -40.19
CA TRP A 772 -7.94 -17.78 -39.86
C TRP A 772 -9.40 -17.62 -39.52
N ILE A 773 -10.22 -18.51 -40.06
CA ILE A 773 -11.67 -18.44 -39.98
C ILE A 773 -12.19 -19.81 -39.55
N TRP A 774 -12.97 -19.83 -38.49
CA TRP A 774 -13.65 -21.03 -38.02
C TRP A 774 -15.08 -20.72 -37.56
N ILE A 775 -15.97 -21.66 -37.85
CA ILE A 775 -17.37 -21.68 -37.40
C ILE A 775 -17.72 -23.10 -36.91
N PRO A 776 -18.55 -23.26 -35.86
CA PRO A 776 -19.15 -24.53 -35.51
C PRO A 776 -20.24 -24.93 -36.52
N GLU A 777 -20.72 -26.16 -36.41
CA GLU A 777 -21.84 -26.65 -37.22
C GLU A 777 -23.13 -25.95 -36.77
N GLY A 778 -23.82 -25.27 -37.70
CA GLY A 778 -25.08 -24.59 -37.43
C GLY A 778 -25.41 -23.50 -38.45
N GLU A 779 -26.71 -23.31 -38.74
CA GLU A 779 -27.16 -22.34 -39.76
C GLU A 779 -26.80 -20.90 -39.39
N SER A 780 -26.91 -20.52 -38.10
CA SER A 780 -26.52 -19.20 -37.57
C SER A 780 -25.06 -18.86 -37.87
N ALA A 781 -24.15 -19.82 -37.61
CA ALA A 781 -22.73 -19.61 -37.80
C ALA A 781 -22.37 -19.44 -39.29
N VAL A 782 -23.04 -20.20 -40.17
CA VAL A 782 -22.93 -20.06 -41.63
C VAL A 782 -23.43 -18.68 -42.08
N GLU A 783 -24.57 -18.22 -41.56
CA GLU A 783 -25.11 -16.89 -41.87
C GLU A 783 -24.15 -15.77 -41.43
N HIS A 784 -23.61 -15.87 -40.21
CA HIS A 784 -22.61 -14.93 -39.69
C HIS A 784 -21.35 -14.86 -40.57
N LEU A 785 -20.83 -16.01 -41.01
CA LEU A 785 -19.71 -16.06 -41.95
C LEU A 785 -20.07 -15.43 -43.31
N LYS A 786 -21.22 -15.76 -43.89
CA LYS A 786 -21.69 -15.18 -45.16
C LYS A 786 -21.82 -13.66 -45.07
N ARG A 787 -22.39 -13.16 -43.97
CA ARG A 787 -22.54 -11.71 -43.72
C ARG A 787 -21.19 -11.02 -43.59
N PHE A 788 -20.25 -11.63 -42.85
CA PHE A 788 -18.89 -11.13 -42.73
C PHE A 788 -18.21 -11.02 -44.10
N LEU A 789 -18.18 -12.10 -44.89
CA LEU A 789 -17.51 -12.13 -46.20
C LEU A 789 -18.11 -11.08 -47.15
N ASN A 790 -19.44 -10.96 -47.20
CA ASN A 790 -20.14 -10.00 -48.05
C ASN A 790 -19.85 -8.55 -47.69
N LEU A 791 -19.64 -8.25 -46.40
CA LEU A 791 -19.25 -6.91 -45.95
C LEU A 791 -17.74 -6.69 -46.15
N PHE A 792 -16.93 -7.68 -45.83
CA PHE A 792 -15.46 -7.59 -45.84
C PHE A 792 -14.89 -7.40 -47.24
N GLN A 793 -15.52 -7.96 -48.29
CA GLN A 793 -15.10 -7.72 -49.68
C GLN A 793 -15.13 -6.24 -50.08
N SER A 794 -15.94 -5.42 -49.40
CA SER A 794 -16.02 -3.97 -49.65
C SER A 794 -14.95 -3.17 -48.91
N SER A 795 -14.11 -3.81 -48.08
CA SER A 795 -13.14 -3.09 -47.26
C SER A 795 -12.10 -2.36 -48.11
N PRO A 796 -11.64 -1.16 -47.70
CA PRO A 796 -10.57 -0.45 -48.40
C PRO A 796 -9.29 -1.28 -48.56
N GLY A 797 -9.02 -2.17 -47.60
CA GLY A 797 -7.87 -3.08 -47.62
C GLY A 797 -7.94 -4.17 -48.69
N MET A 798 -9.10 -4.37 -49.33
CA MET A 798 -9.28 -5.31 -50.43
C MET A 798 -8.80 -4.76 -51.79
N LYS A 799 -8.89 -3.44 -52.01
CA LYS A 799 -8.78 -2.83 -53.36
C LYS A 799 -7.40 -2.95 -54.02
N ASN A 800 -6.33 -3.13 -53.24
CA ASN A 800 -4.95 -3.17 -53.73
C ASN A 800 -4.18 -4.43 -53.24
N ASN A 801 -4.89 -5.54 -53.05
CA ASN A 801 -4.34 -6.73 -52.40
C ASN A 801 -4.62 -8.00 -53.20
N THR A 802 -3.72 -8.98 -53.10
CA THR A 802 -3.83 -10.28 -53.76
C THR A 802 -4.18 -11.33 -52.71
N PHE A 803 -5.39 -11.87 -52.80
CA PHE A 803 -5.89 -12.87 -51.85
C PHE A 803 -5.80 -14.28 -52.43
N GLU A 804 -5.67 -15.26 -51.55
CA GLU A 804 -5.91 -16.68 -51.82
C GLU A 804 -6.48 -17.32 -50.55
N VAL A 805 -7.26 -18.39 -50.69
CA VAL A 805 -7.81 -19.11 -49.53
C VAL A 805 -7.43 -20.59 -49.59
N GLU A 806 -6.99 -21.12 -48.46
CA GLU A 806 -6.72 -22.55 -48.27
C GLU A 806 -7.69 -23.14 -47.25
N PHE A 807 -8.34 -24.25 -47.59
CA PHE A 807 -9.21 -25.00 -46.70
C PHE A 807 -8.47 -26.23 -46.14
N LEU A 808 -8.36 -26.35 -44.81
CA LEU A 808 -7.41 -27.26 -44.14
C LEU A 808 -8.01 -28.56 -43.55
N GLY A 809 -9.31 -28.84 -43.75
CA GLY A 809 -10.00 -29.91 -43.02
C GLY A 809 -11.18 -30.53 -43.76
N SER A 810 -11.93 -31.37 -43.05
CA SER A 810 -13.02 -32.18 -43.60
C SER A 810 -14.21 -31.36 -44.11
N ASN A 811 -14.40 -30.13 -43.63
CA ASN A 811 -15.44 -29.19 -44.06
C ASN A 811 -15.03 -28.31 -45.27
N ALA A 812 -13.96 -28.67 -45.97
CA ALA A 812 -13.42 -27.87 -47.07
C ALA A 812 -14.43 -27.61 -48.20
N ASP A 813 -15.31 -28.56 -48.52
CA ASP A 813 -16.33 -28.41 -49.56
C ASP A 813 -17.38 -27.37 -49.19
N GLU A 814 -17.86 -27.41 -47.94
CA GLU A 814 -18.86 -26.48 -47.42
C GLU A 814 -18.28 -25.06 -47.34
N LEU A 815 -17.09 -24.89 -46.77
CA LEU A 815 -16.42 -23.59 -46.71
C LEU A 815 -16.12 -23.04 -48.11
N ALA A 816 -15.72 -23.88 -49.06
CA ALA A 816 -15.50 -23.46 -50.44
C ALA A 816 -16.78 -22.95 -51.11
N LEU A 817 -17.92 -23.58 -50.85
CA LEU A 817 -19.22 -23.13 -51.34
C LEU A 817 -19.61 -21.77 -50.73
N ILE A 818 -19.47 -21.62 -49.41
CA ILE A 818 -19.75 -20.36 -48.70
C ILE A 818 -18.91 -19.21 -49.25
N PHE A 819 -17.60 -19.42 -49.44
CA PHE A 819 -16.70 -18.43 -50.02
C PHE A 819 -17.08 -18.07 -51.45
N LYS A 820 -17.44 -19.05 -52.27
CA LYS A 820 -17.85 -18.83 -53.66
C LYS A 820 -19.15 -18.01 -53.75
N GLU A 821 -20.08 -18.20 -52.83
CA GLU A 821 -21.37 -17.50 -52.80
C GLU A 821 -21.29 -16.08 -52.22
N SER A 822 -20.39 -15.85 -51.26
CA SER A 822 -20.42 -14.65 -50.40
C SER A 822 -19.14 -13.82 -50.43
N PHE A 823 -18.17 -14.16 -51.28
CA PHE A 823 -16.89 -13.47 -51.39
C PHE A 823 -16.45 -13.27 -52.85
N ILE A 824 -15.43 -12.45 -53.04
CA ILE A 824 -14.81 -12.24 -54.35
C ILE A 824 -14.17 -13.52 -54.90
N GLU A 825 -14.12 -13.64 -56.22
CA GLU A 825 -13.44 -14.76 -56.88
C GLU A 825 -11.93 -14.67 -56.63
N ILE A 826 -11.39 -15.64 -55.87
CA ILE A 826 -9.98 -15.72 -55.47
C ILE A 826 -9.45 -17.15 -55.66
N PRO A 827 -8.14 -17.34 -55.88
CA PRO A 827 -7.52 -18.65 -55.90
C PRO A 827 -7.82 -19.47 -54.64
N THR A 828 -8.32 -20.69 -54.81
CA THR A 828 -8.64 -21.61 -53.72
C THR A 828 -7.75 -22.85 -53.77
N SER A 829 -7.24 -23.29 -52.63
CA SER A 829 -6.52 -24.56 -52.48
C SER A 829 -7.09 -25.40 -51.33
N ARG A 830 -6.85 -26.72 -51.38
CA ARG A 830 -7.33 -27.68 -50.38
C ARG A 830 -6.15 -28.49 -49.87
N SER A 831 -6.01 -28.61 -48.56
CA SER A 831 -5.06 -29.53 -47.95
C SER A 831 -5.70 -30.25 -46.77
N ASN A 832 -5.49 -31.56 -46.68
CA ASN A 832 -6.10 -32.36 -45.62
C ASN A 832 -5.15 -32.41 -44.41
N LYS A 833 -5.31 -31.44 -43.49
CA LYS A 833 -4.50 -31.33 -42.27
C LYS A 833 -5.27 -31.63 -40.99
N ASN A 834 -6.49 -32.18 -41.11
CA ASN A 834 -7.42 -32.38 -40.00
C ASN A 834 -7.70 -31.09 -39.20
N LEU A 835 -7.77 -29.94 -39.88
CA LEU A 835 -8.03 -28.63 -39.30
C LEU A 835 -9.22 -27.99 -40.03
N PRO A 836 -10.46 -28.06 -39.51
CA PRO A 836 -11.67 -27.60 -40.22
C PRO A 836 -11.82 -26.07 -40.29
N ILE A 837 -10.77 -25.38 -40.76
CA ILE A 837 -10.67 -23.91 -40.80
C ILE A 837 -10.35 -23.46 -42.22
N ALA A 838 -10.74 -22.22 -42.54
CA ALA A 838 -10.27 -21.52 -43.74
C ALA A 838 -9.13 -20.56 -43.38
N VAL A 839 -8.08 -20.55 -44.20
CA VAL A 839 -6.93 -19.65 -44.07
C VAL A 839 -6.90 -18.74 -45.29
N LEU A 840 -7.36 -17.50 -45.12
CA LEU A 840 -7.28 -16.46 -46.14
C LEU A 840 -5.92 -15.78 -46.06
N ARG A 841 -5.12 -15.87 -47.13
CA ARG A 841 -3.79 -15.25 -47.21
C ARG A 841 -3.80 -14.01 -48.07
N TYR A 842 -3.00 -13.03 -47.67
CA TYR A 842 -2.90 -11.73 -48.35
C TYR A 842 -1.50 -11.14 -48.25
N ARG A 843 -1.21 -10.09 -49.01
CA ARG A 843 0.11 -9.47 -49.03
C ARG A 843 0.53 -9.08 -47.60
N ALA A 844 1.71 -9.53 -47.17
CA ALA A 844 2.19 -9.18 -45.83
C ALA A 844 2.29 -7.67 -45.64
N GLY A 845 1.84 -7.19 -44.48
CA GLY A 845 1.87 -5.77 -44.14
C GLY A 845 0.69 -4.95 -44.67
N SER A 846 -0.20 -5.54 -45.47
CA SER A 846 -1.28 -4.80 -46.15
C SER A 846 -2.51 -4.55 -45.28
N LEU A 847 -2.83 -5.46 -44.37
CA LEU A 847 -3.89 -5.31 -43.37
C LEU A 847 -3.24 -5.08 -41.99
N ASN A 848 -2.33 -4.10 -41.92
CA ASN A 848 -1.54 -3.86 -40.71
C ASN A 848 -2.31 -3.17 -39.58
N SER A 849 -2.42 -3.92 -38.48
CA SER A 849 -2.59 -3.45 -37.10
C SER A 849 -3.96 -2.96 -36.61
N ARG A 850 -5.11 -3.35 -37.18
CA ARG A 850 -6.38 -3.05 -36.48
C ARG A 850 -7.41 -4.15 -36.60
N LYS A 851 -7.85 -4.67 -35.44
CA LYS A 851 -9.21 -5.21 -35.28
C LYS A 851 -10.22 -4.26 -35.94
N ALA A 852 -10.05 -2.94 -35.82
CA ALA A 852 -10.88 -1.94 -36.50
C ALA A 852 -10.90 -1.99 -38.05
N MET A 853 -10.04 -2.77 -38.74
CA MET A 853 -10.17 -3.02 -40.19
C MET A 853 -11.06 -4.22 -40.52
N VAL A 854 -11.34 -5.08 -39.54
CA VAL A 854 -12.21 -6.26 -39.68
C VAL A 854 -13.50 -6.06 -38.89
N SER A 855 -13.42 -5.49 -37.68
CA SER A 855 -14.50 -5.17 -36.75
C SER A 855 -15.70 -4.45 -37.37
N PRO A 856 -15.54 -3.44 -38.27
CA PRO A 856 -16.68 -2.79 -38.91
C PRO A 856 -17.52 -3.72 -39.78
N PHE A 857 -16.93 -4.84 -40.23
CA PHE A 857 -17.55 -5.81 -41.13
C PHE A 857 -18.02 -7.07 -40.39
N LEU A 858 -17.81 -7.15 -39.08
CA LEU A 858 -18.31 -8.27 -38.27
C LEU A 858 -19.84 -8.26 -38.20
N PRO A 859 -20.48 -9.44 -38.18
CA PRO A 859 -21.90 -9.55 -37.90
C PRO A 859 -22.24 -9.01 -36.51
N LYS A 860 -23.50 -8.64 -36.32
CA LYS A 860 -24.07 -8.19 -35.06
C LYS A 860 -25.32 -9.01 -34.77
N LEU A 861 -25.38 -9.56 -33.56
CA LEU A 861 -26.60 -10.09 -32.95
C LEU A 861 -27.65 -8.98 -32.77
#